data_AF-A0A7G5M2G1-F1
#
_entry.id   AF-A0A7G5M2G1-F1
#
_cell.length_a   1.000
_cell.length_b   1.000
_cell.length_c   1.000
_cell.angle_alpha   90.00
_cell.angle_beta   90.00
_cell.angle_gamma   90.00
#
_symmetry.space_group_name_H-M   'P 1'
#
loop_
_entity.id
_entity.type
_entity.pdbx_description
1 polymer ?
#
loop_
_entity_poly.entity_id
_entity_poly.type
_entity_poly.pdbx_seq_one_letter_code
_entity_poly.pdbx_strand_id
1 'polypeptide(L)'
;MQATAAPPAPAAGVPHGAHPRGMQVERLTTEHAVDPLGIDVTHPRLSWILSSPDRGARQSAYQVVVSRERDGRRPVWDSGKVHSTRSYDVAYAGRALESRTRYTWQVRVWDENGRVSGWSKRATFETAFVDDAEFAGEWIGSPNRRPEASLDGSGWIWGDGAGASGNARAGDHFFRTEVEIPAGADIVSAQLQVTADDYFALFVNGSEALSSPTQGEAWRTVRVTDLASDLHTGKNVLAVRVTNSAQGFAGLLGKLRIELADGTVIDAVTDDSWRASGATTPGWEQPGFDDSGWSAAVVGAPYGGGPWGKNVNVPSPPEALVRKDFDVATSGKKAKKIASARAYVTGLGYYKLFLNGQRVGDHELDPGFTVYDKTTLYATYDVTKALRSGENVLGVSLGRGYFGQTFPDDWAGEPWHDDTKLKLELDIAYVDGTTQQVVSDRTWSTAEGPTTSDSVWMGESYDARLEQPGWNAPGFDDSSWRSAVAVASPGKDVALRSQQFPAIEVTDQLEHTATSVPRTGTTVYDFASPTAGWAKLTVDGPAGATVTVSYGEKLKADGTVDSNLGFFDGQTYRYTLKGGGPESYQPSYSYAGFRYVQVTAPEGVTIRGVDGMRVHTAVERTGGFGSSDDLLNRYHEAQANTILNNLHSIPTDTPMYEKRAYTADAYLTADSAIAGFDMQSFYESWVRTHRDDQLPDGTFGATVPGSAGSKEQFVDPLWSSSYVLMTWNLYWYYGNTRALEDNYAGMKKWLDHYEATIGATGNVYTGFSFGDWLDPTPGAGAGTRLPATAYLHRTATLMAKIATVLGKKADAAHFETFAGQVADAFNDTFYDEERGTYADNPSADYRQTANVLPLAFGIVPEEHRETVLANLVKDVEVRGNHLSTGAIGTKDLLPVLTDSGHGELAYDVATNPTYPGWGYWFEELGATTMWEEWPAHSRSQNHAFFGTVDDWLYQQVAGITPAAPGFSKVKIQPSPVGDLDHASATVDSPLGQVTSSWQRSRHQLTLRATVPVGATAEIHVPARRRSDVTAPRGASYAGVRDGYVVYEVGSGDYEFRAKAPDDPR
;
A
#
# COMPACT_ATOMS: atom_id res chain seq x y z
N MET A 1 -21.03 -25.71 -7.08
CA MET A 1 -20.53 -26.51 -8.23
C MET A 1 -19.97 -25.54 -9.26
N GLN A 2 -18.75 -25.08 -9.01
CA GLN A 2 -17.97 -24.27 -9.95
C GLN A 2 -16.98 -25.22 -10.62
N ALA A 3 -16.83 -25.06 -11.94
CA ALA A 3 -15.95 -25.89 -12.74
C ALA A 3 -14.51 -25.70 -12.28
N THR A 4 -13.90 -26.81 -11.87
CA THR A 4 -12.45 -26.94 -11.71
C THR A 4 -11.78 -26.55 -13.03
N ALA A 5 -11.09 -25.41 -13.04
CA ALA A 5 -10.18 -25.09 -14.13
C ALA A 5 -9.07 -26.14 -14.08
N ALA A 6 -9.07 -27.04 -15.06
CA ALA A 6 -7.98 -27.99 -15.26
C ALA A 6 -6.65 -27.22 -15.39
N PRO A 7 -5.52 -27.77 -14.92
CA PRO A 7 -4.21 -27.17 -15.15
C PRO A 7 -4.04 -26.93 -16.66
N PRO A 8 -3.38 -25.83 -17.07
CA PRO A 8 -3.15 -25.56 -18.47
C PRO A 8 -2.45 -26.77 -19.09
N ALA A 9 -3.11 -27.38 -20.09
CA ALA A 9 -2.49 -28.42 -20.87
C ALA A 9 -1.16 -27.90 -21.44
N PRO A 10 -0.10 -28.72 -21.50
CA PRO A 10 1.16 -28.31 -22.11
C PRO A 10 0.86 -27.76 -23.50
N ALA A 11 1.35 -26.56 -23.80
CA ALA A 11 1.09 -25.86 -25.05
C ALA A 11 1.23 -26.85 -26.23
N ALA A 12 0.11 -27.09 -26.92
CA ALA A 12 0.09 -27.91 -28.12
C ALA A 12 1.09 -27.34 -29.11
N GLY A 13 1.97 -28.22 -29.63
CA GLY A 13 3.12 -27.85 -30.44
C GLY A 13 2.80 -26.82 -31.52
N VAL A 14 3.55 -25.72 -31.49
CA VAL A 14 3.66 -24.77 -32.59
C VAL A 14 4.12 -25.54 -33.84
N PRO A 15 3.50 -25.33 -35.02
CA PRO A 15 3.91 -26.01 -36.23
C PRO A 15 5.40 -25.76 -36.49
N HIS A 16 6.15 -26.83 -36.80
CA HIS A 16 7.58 -26.81 -37.15
C HIS A 16 7.86 -25.90 -38.36
N GLY A 17 7.91 -24.59 -38.13
CA GLY A 17 8.75 -23.66 -38.86
C GLY A 17 10.17 -23.75 -38.32
N ALA A 18 11.17 -23.65 -39.18
CA ALA A 18 12.59 -23.86 -38.86
C ALA A 18 12.99 -23.20 -37.52
N HIS A 19 13.31 -24.02 -36.51
CA HIS A 19 13.81 -23.52 -35.22
C HIS A 19 15.05 -22.65 -35.47
N PRO A 20 15.10 -21.43 -34.92
CA PRO A 20 16.29 -20.59 -35.01
C PRO A 20 17.50 -21.38 -34.47
N ARG A 21 18.58 -21.45 -35.26
CA ARG A 21 19.82 -22.06 -34.81
C ARG A 21 20.57 -21.06 -33.92
N GLY A 22 20.58 -21.30 -32.60
CA GLY A 22 21.39 -20.55 -31.62
C GLY A 22 20.60 -19.55 -30.75
N MET A 23 21.33 -18.89 -29.84
CA MET A 23 20.81 -18.01 -28.79
C MET A 23 19.92 -16.87 -29.31
N GLN A 24 18.79 -16.63 -28.63
CA GLN A 24 17.82 -15.57 -28.93
C GLN A 24 17.60 -14.66 -27.72
N VAL A 25 17.18 -13.42 -27.99
CA VAL A 25 16.76 -12.44 -26.99
C VAL A 25 15.22 -12.36 -27.01
N GLU A 26 14.57 -12.62 -25.89
CA GLU A 26 13.12 -12.84 -25.82
C GLU A 26 12.33 -11.67 -25.23
N ARG A 27 12.70 -11.23 -24.03
CA ARG A 27 12.03 -10.14 -23.29
C ARG A 27 13.05 -9.06 -23.00
N LEU A 28 12.66 -7.80 -23.16
CA LEU A 28 13.45 -6.62 -22.81
C LEU A 28 12.69 -5.81 -21.77
N THR A 29 13.39 -5.35 -20.73
CA THR A 29 12.83 -4.41 -19.75
C THR A 29 13.79 -3.27 -19.48
N THR A 30 13.23 -2.11 -19.14
CA THR A 30 13.93 -0.92 -18.67
C THR A 30 13.38 -0.57 -17.30
N GLU A 31 14.23 -0.42 -16.29
CA GLU A 31 13.77 -0.22 -14.89
C GLU A 31 12.66 -1.23 -14.52
N HIS A 32 12.91 -2.51 -14.88
CA HIS A 32 12.09 -3.69 -14.61
C HIS A 32 10.76 -3.78 -15.36
N ALA A 33 10.31 -2.72 -16.02
CA ALA A 33 9.07 -2.71 -16.80
C ALA A 33 9.31 -2.88 -18.31
N VAL A 34 8.30 -3.40 -19.01
CA VAL A 34 8.27 -3.45 -20.49
C VAL A 34 7.83 -2.09 -21.01
N ASP A 35 8.64 -1.51 -21.90
CA ASP A 35 8.35 -0.23 -22.56
C ASP A 35 7.84 0.90 -21.63
N PRO A 36 8.51 1.17 -20.48
CA PRO A 36 7.96 2.06 -19.46
C PRO A 36 7.82 3.50 -19.96
N LEU A 37 6.77 4.15 -19.48
CA LEU A 37 6.48 5.55 -19.69
C LEU A 37 6.78 6.36 -18.42
N GLY A 38 7.57 7.42 -18.57
CA GLY A 38 7.77 8.41 -17.52
C GLY A 38 8.86 8.08 -16.51
N ILE A 39 9.91 7.36 -16.89
CA ILE A 39 11.04 7.08 -15.99
C ILE A 39 11.82 8.37 -15.66
N ASP A 40 12.29 8.53 -14.42
CA ASP A 40 12.94 9.76 -13.93
C ASP A 40 14.46 9.61 -13.70
N VAL A 41 15.07 8.57 -14.28
CA VAL A 41 16.50 8.26 -14.13
C VAL A 41 17.31 8.60 -15.38
N THR A 42 18.48 9.19 -15.18
CA THR A 42 19.43 9.51 -16.27
C THR A 42 20.25 8.32 -16.74
N HIS A 43 20.32 7.27 -15.92
CA HIS A 43 21.07 6.03 -16.18
C HIS A 43 20.19 4.80 -15.89
N PRO A 44 19.19 4.52 -16.75
CA PRO A 44 18.29 3.41 -16.54
C PRO A 44 18.99 2.07 -16.61
N ARG A 45 18.44 1.08 -15.91
CA ARG A 45 18.83 -0.32 -15.91
C ARG A 45 18.12 -1.04 -17.05
N LEU A 46 18.89 -1.76 -17.85
CA LEU A 46 18.40 -2.55 -18.98
C LEU A 46 18.57 -4.03 -18.66
N SER A 47 17.54 -4.81 -18.95
CA SER A 47 17.56 -6.27 -18.75
C SER A 47 17.01 -6.99 -19.98
N TRP A 48 17.51 -8.20 -20.21
CA TRP A 48 17.06 -9.07 -21.28
C TRP A 48 17.09 -10.55 -20.90
N ILE A 49 16.01 -11.25 -21.21
CA ILE A 49 15.90 -12.71 -21.05
C ILE A 49 16.35 -13.39 -22.34
N LEU A 50 17.08 -14.49 -22.19
CA LEU A 50 17.67 -15.25 -23.28
C LEU A 50 17.07 -16.65 -23.36
N SER A 51 16.98 -17.20 -24.58
CA SER A 51 16.69 -18.61 -24.80
C SER A 51 17.68 -19.26 -25.75
N SER A 52 17.81 -20.58 -25.64
CA SER A 52 18.65 -21.39 -26.50
C SER A 52 18.10 -22.81 -26.58
N PRO A 53 18.15 -23.47 -27.75
CA PRO A 53 17.88 -24.91 -27.85
C PRO A 53 19.00 -25.77 -27.24
N ASP A 54 20.18 -25.18 -27.00
CA ASP A 54 21.36 -25.88 -26.47
C ASP A 54 21.39 -25.81 -24.94
N ARG A 55 21.63 -26.96 -24.28
CA ARG A 55 21.88 -27.01 -22.83
C ARG A 55 23.22 -26.39 -22.47
N GLY A 56 23.27 -25.74 -21.31
CA GLY A 56 24.48 -25.08 -20.82
C GLY A 56 24.87 -23.83 -21.58
N ALA A 57 23.98 -23.30 -22.44
CA ALA A 57 24.18 -22.06 -23.17
C ALA A 57 24.35 -20.88 -22.21
N ARG A 58 25.34 -20.01 -22.49
CA ARG A 58 25.64 -18.84 -21.68
C ARG A 58 26.04 -17.66 -22.56
N GLN A 59 25.63 -16.46 -22.14
CA GLN A 59 26.15 -15.23 -22.70
C GLN A 59 27.63 -15.05 -22.30
N SER A 60 28.49 -14.70 -23.25
CA SER A 60 29.89 -14.29 -23.01
C SER A 60 30.11 -12.78 -23.20
N ALA A 61 29.27 -12.13 -24.00
CA ALA A 61 29.31 -10.70 -24.25
C ALA A 61 27.94 -10.18 -24.74
N TYR A 62 27.73 -8.88 -24.66
CA TYR A 62 26.57 -8.19 -25.23
C TYR A 62 26.97 -6.92 -25.99
N GLN A 63 26.05 -6.39 -26.77
CA GLN A 63 26.10 -5.03 -27.32
C GLN A 63 24.70 -4.44 -27.30
N VAL A 64 24.54 -3.37 -26.54
CA VAL A 64 23.34 -2.51 -26.48
C VAL A 64 23.54 -1.28 -27.36
N VAL A 65 22.47 -0.91 -28.07
CA VAL A 65 22.36 0.34 -28.82
C VAL A 65 21.09 1.06 -28.40
N VAL A 66 21.22 2.32 -27.98
CA VAL A 66 20.12 3.22 -27.61
C VAL A 66 20.13 4.42 -28.54
N SER A 67 18.96 4.82 -29.03
CA SER A 67 18.74 5.98 -29.91
C SER A 67 17.54 6.79 -29.42
N ARG A 68 17.55 8.12 -29.61
CA ARG A 68 16.31 8.91 -29.49
C ARG A 68 15.40 8.54 -30.65
N GLU A 69 14.11 8.38 -30.38
CA GLU A 69 13.15 8.02 -31.44
C GLU A 69 13.19 9.04 -32.59
N ARG A 70 13.24 10.34 -32.27
CA ARG A 70 13.31 11.45 -33.26
C ARG A 70 14.56 11.44 -34.13
N ASP A 71 15.68 10.86 -33.66
CA ASP A 71 16.95 10.82 -34.40
C ASP A 71 17.09 9.54 -35.25
N GLY A 72 16.06 8.68 -35.26
CA GLY A 72 16.05 7.43 -35.99
C GLY A 72 17.12 6.44 -35.50
N ARG A 73 18.06 6.07 -36.37
CA ARG A 73 19.10 5.06 -36.06
C ARG A 73 20.39 5.64 -35.50
N ARG A 74 20.50 6.95 -35.33
CA ARG A 74 21.70 7.56 -34.77
C ARG A 74 21.77 7.21 -33.27
N PRO A 75 22.79 6.46 -32.81
CA PRO A 75 22.85 6.06 -31.41
C PRO A 75 23.20 7.27 -30.53
N VAL A 76 22.50 7.39 -29.41
CA VAL A 76 22.97 8.19 -28.26
C VAL A 76 23.94 7.40 -27.40
N TRP A 77 23.87 6.07 -27.49
CA TRP A 77 24.81 5.15 -26.89
C TRP A 77 24.93 3.89 -27.76
N ASP A 78 26.16 3.48 -28.02
CA ASP A 78 26.51 2.17 -28.52
C ASP A 78 27.61 1.65 -27.58
N SER A 79 27.27 0.61 -26.81
CA SER A 79 28.21 0.01 -25.85
C SER A 79 29.40 -0.67 -26.52
N GLY A 80 29.35 -0.94 -27.83
CA GLY A 80 30.26 -1.87 -28.48
C GLY A 80 30.09 -3.29 -27.91
N LYS A 81 31.06 -4.17 -28.18
CA LYS A 81 31.06 -5.51 -27.58
C LYS A 81 31.59 -5.43 -26.15
N VAL A 82 30.73 -5.62 -25.16
CA VAL A 82 31.09 -5.67 -23.74
C VAL A 82 31.18 -7.12 -23.29
N HIS A 83 32.34 -7.52 -22.75
CA HIS A 83 32.55 -8.85 -22.19
C HIS A 83 31.93 -8.95 -20.80
N SER A 84 30.76 -9.58 -20.73
CA SER A 84 30.01 -9.79 -19.48
C SER A 84 28.99 -10.92 -19.67
N THR A 85 28.81 -11.72 -18.63
CA THR A 85 27.78 -12.77 -18.56
C THR A 85 26.44 -12.25 -18.02
N ARG A 86 26.41 -11.03 -17.47
CA ARG A 86 25.21 -10.41 -16.89
C ARG A 86 24.26 -9.93 -18.00
N SER A 87 22.98 -10.24 -17.86
CA SER A 87 21.90 -9.84 -18.78
C SER A 87 20.74 -9.12 -18.10
N TYR A 88 20.86 -8.82 -16.82
CA TYR A 88 19.90 -8.05 -16.02
C TYR A 88 20.63 -6.93 -15.30
N ASP A 89 19.90 -5.88 -14.89
CA ASP A 89 20.47 -4.75 -14.12
C ASP A 89 21.72 -4.14 -14.80
N VAL A 90 21.70 -4.05 -16.14
CA VAL A 90 22.79 -3.46 -16.92
C VAL A 90 22.56 -1.95 -17.03
N ALA A 91 23.31 -1.17 -16.27
CA ALA A 91 23.21 0.28 -16.29
C ALA A 91 23.56 0.86 -17.68
N TYR A 92 22.71 1.75 -18.15
CA TYR A 92 22.99 2.61 -19.30
C TYR A 92 24.24 3.46 -19.05
N ALA A 93 25.26 3.28 -19.89
CA ALA A 93 26.57 3.96 -19.75
C ALA A 93 26.81 5.02 -20.85
N GLY A 94 25.74 5.48 -21.51
CA GLY A 94 25.83 6.58 -22.47
C GLY A 94 25.80 7.95 -21.80
N ARG A 95 25.65 8.99 -22.62
CA ARG A 95 25.42 10.36 -22.13
C ARG A 95 24.11 10.42 -21.33
N ALA A 96 24.07 11.21 -20.25
CA ALA A 96 22.86 11.42 -19.46
C ALA A 96 21.63 11.65 -20.35
N LEU A 97 20.55 10.96 -20.03
CA LEU A 97 19.31 11.08 -20.79
C LEU A 97 18.66 12.45 -20.58
N GLU A 98 18.04 12.97 -21.62
CA GLU A 98 17.18 14.16 -21.58
C GLU A 98 15.80 13.81 -21.04
N SER A 99 15.17 14.74 -20.34
CA SER A 99 13.76 14.68 -19.94
C SER A 99 12.81 14.64 -21.13
N ARG A 100 11.58 14.16 -20.89
CA ARG A 100 10.47 14.16 -21.85
C ARG A 100 10.86 13.57 -23.21
N THR A 101 11.71 12.54 -23.19
CA THR A 101 12.32 12.00 -24.41
C THR A 101 12.09 10.51 -24.51
N ARG A 102 11.49 10.09 -25.63
CA ARG A 102 11.38 8.69 -25.99
C ARG A 102 12.67 8.16 -26.61
N TYR A 103 13.15 7.06 -26.05
CA TYR A 103 14.28 6.31 -26.55
C TYR A 103 13.82 4.97 -27.12
N THR A 104 14.53 4.49 -28.14
CA THR A 104 14.43 3.13 -28.64
C THR A 104 15.75 2.43 -28.35
N TRP A 105 15.70 1.15 -28.00
CA TRP A 105 16.90 0.37 -27.77
C TRP A 105 16.75 -1.07 -28.24
N GLN A 106 17.89 -1.72 -28.46
CA GLN A 106 17.99 -3.11 -28.84
C GLN A 106 19.32 -3.67 -28.35
N VAL A 107 19.37 -4.99 -28.18
CA VAL A 107 20.56 -5.71 -27.72
C VAL A 107 20.82 -6.91 -28.62
N ARG A 108 22.09 -7.28 -28.78
CA ARG A 108 22.51 -8.58 -29.30
C ARG A 108 23.58 -9.16 -28.39
N VAL A 109 23.71 -10.48 -28.41
CA VAL A 109 24.57 -11.21 -27.48
C VAL A 109 25.51 -12.16 -28.22
N TRP A 110 26.57 -12.57 -27.54
CA TRP A 110 27.46 -13.64 -27.99
C TRP A 110 27.35 -14.81 -27.04
N ASP A 111 27.28 -16.03 -27.59
CA ASP A 111 27.36 -17.27 -26.80
C ASP A 111 28.80 -17.57 -26.35
N GLU A 112 28.99 -18.63 -25.59
CA GLU A 112 30.29 -19.10 -25.11
C GLU A 112 31.26 -19.53 -26.25
N ASN A 113 30.74 -19.81 -27.44
CA ASN A 113 31.50 -20.17 -28.63
C ASN A 113 31.83 -18.96 -29.52
N GLY A 114 31.46 -17.75 -29.09
CA GLY A 114 31.66 -16.51 -29.83
C GLY A 114 30.71 -16.32 -31.01
N ARG A 115 29.63 -17.10 -31.12
CA ARG A 115 28.58 -16.89 -32.12
C ARG A 115 27.67 -15.75 -31.66
N VAL A 116 27.35 -14.86 -32.59
CA VAL A 116 26.49 -13.70 -32.33
C VAL A 116 25.03 -14.04 -32.59
N SER A 117 24.12 -13.54 -31.74
CA SER A 117 22.68 -13.61 -31.97
C SER A 117 22.22 -12.64 -33.06
N GLY A 118 20.95 -12.75 -33.47
CA GLY A 118 20.27 -11.61 -34.09
C GLY A 118 20.16 -10.42 -33.11
N TRP A 119 19.91 -9.22 -33.63
CA TRP A 119 19.43 -8.14 -32.78
C TRP A 119 18.04 -8.50 -32.23
N SER A 120 17.79 -8.14 -30.98
CA SER A 120 16.46 -8.18 -30.39
C SER A 120 15.47 -7.35 -31.22
N LYS A 121 14.17 -7.55 -30.97
CA LYS A 121 13.18 -6.53 -31.33
C LYS A 121 13.57 -5.20 -30.64
N ARG A 122 13.21 -4.08 -31.26
CA ARG A 122 13.39 -2.77 -30.64
C ARG A 122 12.36 -2.64 -29.51
N ALA A 123 12.85 -2.33 -28.32
CA ALA A 123 12.05 -1.85 -27.21
C ALA A 123 12.15 -0.33 -27.11
N THR A 124 11.28 0.25 -26.30
CA THR A 124 11.26 1.68 -26.00
C THR A 124 11.33 1.93 -24.50
N PHE A 125 11.61 3.16 -24.13
CA PHE A 125 11.29 3.71 -22.82
C PHE A 125 11.23 5.23 -22.98
N GLU A 126 10.49 5.91 -22.13
CA GLU A 126 10.33 7.35 -22.20
C GLU A 126 10.61 7.98 -20.85
N THR A 127 11.47 8.98 -20.83
CA THR A 127 11.80 9.74 -19.62
C THR A 127 10.72 10.78 -19.32
N ALA A 128 10.41 10.99 -18.04
CA ALA A 128 9.67 12.15 -17.55
C ALA A 128 10.66 13.28 -17.19
N PHE A 129 10.68 13.74 -15.94
CA PHE A 129 11.61 14.76 -15.46
C PHE A 129 12.83 14.06 -14.84
N VAL A 130 14.02 14.19 -15.45
CA VAL A 130 15.28 13.72 -14.84
C VAL A 130 15.86 14.74 -13.86
N ASP A 131 15.37 15.98 -13.91
CA ASP A 131 15.53 17.03 -12.91
C ASP A 131 14.12 17.48 -12.50
N ASP A 132 13.75 17.27 -11.25
CA ASP A 132 12.39 17.54 -10.78
C ASP A 132 12.03 19.04 -10.78
N ALA A 133 13.03 19.92 -10.80
CA ALA A 133 12.83 21.35 -11.01
C ALA A 133 12.24 21.68 -12.40
N GLU A 134 12.29 20.75 -13.35
CA GLU A 134 11.65 20.91 -14.67
C GLU A 134 10.13 20.75 -14.63
N PHE A 135 9.55 20.20 -13.56
CA PHE A 135 8.10 20.07 -13.42
C PHE A 135 7.49 21.44 -13.12
N ALA A 136 6.96 22.10 -14.15
CA ALA A 136 6.64 23.53 -14.17
C ALA A 136 5.34 23.91 -13.45
N GLY A 137 4.41 22.97 -13.22
CA GLY A 137 3.14 23.26 -12.54
C GLY A 137 3.31 23.88 -11.15
N GLU A 138 2.51 24.89 -10.82
CA GLU A 138 2.39 25.36 -9.44
C GLU A 138 1.61 24.31 -8.62
N TRP A 139 1.95 24.18 -7.34
CA TRP A 139 1.05 23.51 -6.40
C TRP A 139 -0.19 24.39 -6.24
N ILE A 140 -1.36 23.85 -6.57
CA ILE A 140 -2.64 24.53 -6.41
C ILE A 140 -3.58 23.74 -5.52
N GLY A 141 -4.49 24.44 -4.84
CA GLY A 141 -5.49 23.84 -3.97
C GLY A 141 -6.76 24.67 -3.93
N SER A 142 -7.74 24.18 -3.17
CA SER A 142 -8.96 24.94 -2.86
C SER A 142 -8.63 26.11 -1.93
N PRO A 143 -9.26 27.30 -2.09
CA PRO A 143 -9.15 28.38 -1.12
C PRO A 143 -9.76 28.00 0.25
N ASN A 144 -10.63 26.98 0.30
CA ASN A 144 -11.17 26.42 1.53
C ASN A 144 -10.08 25.62 2.27
N ARG A 145 -9.07 26.30 2.82
CA ARG A 145 -8.18 25.69 3.80
C ARG A 145 -9.02 25.08 4.92
N ARG A 146 -8.51 23.98 5.51
CA ARG A 146 -9.02 23.43 6.78
C ARG A 146 -9.35 24.60 7.72
N PRO A 147 -10.53 24.61 8.35
CA PRO A 147 -10.93 25.77 9.11
C PRO A 147 -9.90 26.18 10.16
N GLU A 148 -9.26 27.34 9.98
CA GLU A 148 -8.47 27.96 11.05
C GLU A 148 -9.40 28.48 12.16
N ALA A 149 -10.68 28.70 11.84
CA ALA A 149 -11.70 28.89 12.86
C ALA A 149 -11.86 27.57 13.64
N SER A 150 -11.36 27.49 14.86
CA SER A 150 -11.91 26.58 15.86
C SER A 150 -13.04 27.28 16.59
N LEU A 151 -13.99 26.54 17.14
CA LEU A 151 -15.01 27.09 18.06
C LEU A 151 -14.40 27.51 19.42
N ASP A 152 -13.07 27.48 19.57
CA ASP A 152 -12.40 27.93 20.78
C ASP A 152 -12.62 29.43 20.99
N GLY A 153 -12.98 29.76 22.23
CA GLY A 153 -13.37 31.12 22.62
C GLY A 153 -14.85 31.45 22.40
N SER A 154 -15.60 30.63 21.67
CA SER A 154 -17.05 30.80 21.51
C SER A 154 -17.84 30.25 22.69
N GLY A 155 -19.01 30.84 22.95
CA GLY A 155 -19.98 30.39 23.93
C GLY A 155 -21.33 30.04 23.29
N TRP A 156 -22.03 29.08 23.88
CA TRP A 156 -23.43 28.79 23.59
C TRP A 156 -24.29 29.91 24.16
N ILE A 157 -24.88 30.73 23.29
CA ILE A 157 -25.67 31.90 23.68
C ILE A 157 -27.17 31.67 23.56
N TRP A 158 -27.93 32.28 24.46
CA TRP A 158 -29.39 32.30 24.46
C TRP A 158 -29.97 33.63 24.96
N GLY A 159 -31.28 33.85 24.84
CA GLY A 159 -31.90 35.15 25.16
C GLY A 159 -32.11 35.46 26.64
N ASP A 160 -32.22 34.44 27.50
CA ASP A 160 -32.58 34.60 28.92
C ASP A 160 -31.80 33.68 29.86
N GLY A 161 -30.70 33.07 29.39
CA GLY A 161 -29.88 32.13 30.14
C GLY A 161 -30.51 30.74 30.36
N ALA A 162 -31.76 30.52 29.92
CA ALA A 162 -32.41 29.22 30.06
C ALA A 162 -31.84 28.13 29.12
N GLY A 163 -31.06 28.52 28.11
CA GLY A 163 -30.53 27.65 27.06
C GLY A 163 -29.83 26.39 27.57
N ALA A 164 -28.84 26.54 28.46
CA ALA A 164 -28.11 25.41 29.03
C ALA A 164 -28.81 24.73 30.23
N SER A 165 -29.97 25.24 30.66
CA SER A 165 -30.69 24.77 31.86
C SER A 165 -31.70 23.66 31.59
N GLY A 166 -31.97 23.36 30.31
CA GLY A 166 -32.98 22.39 29.90
C GLY A 166 -34.42 22.90 29.96
N ASN A 167 -34.61 24.21 30.16
CA ASN A 167 -35.92 24.85 30.31
C ASN A 167 -36.20 25.95 29.27
N ALA A 168 -35.37 26.06 28.23
CA ALA A 168 -35.59 27.02 27.15
C ALA A 168 -36.93 26.73 26.44
N ARG A 169 -37.68 27.78 26.14
CA ARG A 169 -39.01 27.66 25.52
C ARG A 169 -38.86 27.20 24.06
N ALA A 170 -39.88 26.49 23.58
CA ALA A 170 -40.00 26.18 22.16
C ALA A 170 -40.39 27.43 21.36
N GLY A 171 -39.94 27.49 20.10
CA GLY A 171 -40.22 28.57 19.16
C GLY A 171 -38.95 29.27 18.65
N ASP A 172 -39.18 30.32 17.88
CA ASP A 172 -38.12 31.12 17.26
C ASP A 172 -37.55 32.16 18.24
N HIS A 173 -36.24 32.25 18.23
CA HIS A 173 -35.44 33.26 18.93
C HIS A 173 -34.48 33.91 17.94
N PHE A 174 -34.25 35.20 18.09
CA PHE A 174 -33.55 36.02 17.13
C PHE A 174 -32.31 36.62 17.76
N PHE A 175 -31.19 36.57 17.05
CA PHE A 175 -29.88 37.02 17.49
C PHE A 175 -29.29 37.99 16.48
N ARG A 176 -28.61 39.05 16.93
CA ARG A 176 -27.94 40.02 16.06
C ARG A 176 -26.59 40.45 16.63
N THR A 177 -25.62 40.67 15.75
CA THR A 177 -24.37 41.37 16.07
C THR A 177 -23.88 42.16 14.85
N GLU A 178 -22.97 43.10 15.10
CA GLU A 178 -22.27 43.87 14.07
C GLU A 178 -20.79 43.47 14.03
N VAL A 179 -20.26 43.31 12.82
CA VAL A 179 -18.82 43.10 12.58
C VAL A 179 -18.31 44.26 11.72
N GLU A 180 -17.27 44.95 12.19
CA GLU A 180 -16.69 46.10 11.49
C GLU A 180 -15.37 45.72 10.81
N ILE A 181 -15.32 45.88 9.50
CA ILE A 181 -14.14 45.61 8.67
C ILE A 181 -13.49 46.96 8.29
N PRO A 182 -12.15 47.15 8.46
CA PRO A 182 -11.48 48.40 8.13
C PRO A 182 -11.75 48.89 6.70
N ALA A 183 -11.92 50.20 6.54
CA ALA A 183 -12.15 50.81 5.23
C ALA A 183 -10.94 50.60 4.30
N GLY A 184 -11.21 50.13 3.07
CA GLY A 184 -10.16 49.86 2.07
C GLY A 184 -9.36 48.58 2.31
N ALA A 185 -9.76 47.73 3.25
CA ALA A 185 -9.19 46.40 3.42
C ALA A 185 -9.67 45.44 2.33
N ASP A 186 -8.77 44.59 1.86
CA ASP A 186 -9.08 43.46 0.98
C ASP A 186 -9.31 42.21 1.83
N ILE A 187 -10.53 41.68 1.81
CA ILE A 187 -10.90 40.44 2.50
C ILE A 187 -10.34 39.26 1.70
N VAL A 188 -9.46 38.46 2.31
CA VAL A 188 -8.88 37.26 1.71
C VAL A 188 -9.77 36.05 1.95
N SER A 189 -10.29 35.93 3.17
CA SER A 189 -11.23 34.87 3.56
C SER A 189 -12.14 35.35 4.70
N ALA A 190 -13.35 34.80 4.80
CA ALA A 190 -14.23 35.06 5.93
C ALA A 190 -14.99 33.79 6.34
N GLN A 191 -14.33 32.92 7.08
CA GLN A 191 -14.86 31.61 7.40
C GLN A 191 -15.76 31.65 8.63
N LEU A 192 -17.02 31.26 8.47
CA LEU A 192 -17.99 31.07 9.54
C LEU A 192 -18.14 29.58 9.88
N GLN A 193 -18.05 29.28 11.17
CA GLN A 193 -18.56 28.07 11.80
C GLN A 193 -19.77 28.41 12.64
N VAL A 194 -20.91 27.75 12.41
CA VAL A 194 -22.12 27.99 13.19
C VAL A 194 -22.96 26.73 13.36
N THR A 195 -23.54 26.56 14.54
CA THR A 195 -24.52 25.51 14.86
C THR A 195 -25.53 26.06 15.85
N ALA A 196 -26.68 25.40 15.97
CA ALA A 196 -27.67 25.75 16.99
C ALA A 196 -28.41 24.52 17.47
N ASP A 197 -28.86 24.57 18.72
CA ASP A 197 -29.79 23.62 19.32
C ASP A 197 -31.18 24.29 19.41
N ASP A 198 -32.18 23.91 18.60
CA ASP A 198 -32.16 22.79 17.65
C ASP A 198 -31.69 23.16 16.22
N TYR A 199 -32.13 24.30 15.67
CA TYR A 199 -31.89 24.66 14.26
C TYR A 199 -31.68 26.17 14.07
N PHE A 200 -30.99 26.60 13.00
CA PHE A 200 -30.80 28.02 12.69
C PHE A 200 -31.04 28.40 11.22
N ALA A 201 -31.31 29.68 10.99
CA ALA A 201 -31.16 30.38 9.72
C ALA A 201 -30.37 31.68 9.95
N LEU A 202 -29.27 31.84 9.22
CA LEU A 202 -28.34 32.96 9.25
C LEU A 202 -28.59 33.90 8.07
N PHE A 203 -28.58 35.18 8.37
CA PHE A 203 -28.65 36.28 7.43
C PHE A 203 -27.41 37.16 7.58
N VAL A 204 -26.81 37.53 6.45
CA VAL A 204 -25.72 38.48 6.37
C VAL A 204 -26.23 39.68 5.59
N ASN A 205 -26.18 40.87 6.21
CA ASN A 205 -26.63 42.11 5.59
C ASN A 205 -28.07 42.03 5.02
N GLY A 206 -28.95 41.28 5.67
CA GLY A 206 -30.35 41.08 5.29
C GLY A 206 -30.62 39.98 4.25
N SER A 207 -29.58 39.33 3.71
CA SER A 207 -29.72 38.19 2.79
C SER A 207 -29.47 36.88 3.54
N GLU A 208 -30.31 35.87 3.35
CA GLU A 208 -30.10 34.54 3.95
C GLU A 208 -28.84 33.91 3.34
N ALA A 209 -27.86 33.61 4.20
CA ALA A 209 -26.57 33.06 3.79
C ALA A 209 -26.48 31.55 4.05
N LEU A 210 -27.09 31.06 5.13
CA LEU A 210 -26.93 29.67 5.58
C LEU A 210 -28.06 29.24 6.52
N SER A 211 -28.50 27.99 6.47
CA SER A 211 -29.45 27.44 7.46
C SER A 211 -29.15 25.97 7.76
N SER A 212 -29.47 25.49 8.97
CA SER A 212 -29.30 24.08 9.36
C SER A 212 -30.46 23.20 8.88
N PRO A 213 -30.25 21.87 8.74
CA PRO A 213 -31.35 20.92 8.58
C PRO A 213 -32.30 20.99 9.79
N THR A 214 -33.59 20.69 9.60
CA THR A 214 -34.63 20.75 10.65
C THR A 214 -34.98 19.38 11.25
N GLN A 215 -34.04 18.43 11.29
CA GLN A 215 -34.26 17.07 11.79
C GLN A 215 -33.16 16.65 12.78
N GLY A 216 -33.56 16.00 13.88
CA GLY A 216 -32.64 15.32 14.81
C GLY A 216 -31.74 16.23 15.64
N GLU A 217 -30.60 15.71 16.11
CA GLU A 217 -29.58 16.44 16.88
C GLU A 217 -28.65 17.26 15.96
N ALA A 218 -29.23 18.13 15.10
CA ALA A 218 -28.50 18.91 14.11
C ALA A 218 -27.36 19.76 14.72
N TRP A 219 -27.53 20.17 15.99
CA TRP A 219 -26.54 20.91 16.77
C TRP A 219 -25.16 20.23 16.84
N ARG A 220 -25.09 18.90 16.71
CA ARG A 220 -23.85 18.11 16.74
C ARG A 220 -22.97 18.31 15.51
N THR A 221 -23.46 18.92 14.44
CA THR A 221 -22.69 19.15 13.22
C THR A 221 -22.66 20.64 12.89
N VAL A 222 -21.47 21.22 12.93
CA VAL A 222 -21.24 22.61 12.56
C VAL A 222 -21.52 22.79 11.08
N ARG A 223 -22.14 23.90 10.71
CA ARG A 223 -22.17 24.37 9.33
C ARG A 223 -21.01 25.31 9.12
N VAL A 224 -20.20 25.01 8.11
CA VAL A 224 -19.06 25.81 7.70
C VAL A 224 -19.42 26.50 6.38
N THR A 225 -19.12 27.79 6.26
CA THR A 225 -19.24 28.54 5.01
C THR A 225 -18.19 29.64 4.95
N ASP A 226 -17.78 30.03 3.75
CA ASP A 226 -17.05 31.28 3.53
C ASP A 226 -18.07 32.38 3.22
N LEU A 227 -17.94 33.53 3.87
CA LEU A 227 -18.79 34.71 3.74
C LEU A 227 -18.05 35.88 3.08
N ALA A 228 -16.85 35.67 2.52
CA ALA A 228 -16.03 36.77 2.03
C ALA A 228 -16.76 37.62 0.97
N SER A 229 -17.57 37.00 0.12
CA SER A 229 -18.40 37.69 -0.89
C SER A 229 -19.65 38.37 -0.32
N ASP A 230 -20.10 37.98 0.87
CA ASP A 230 -21.28 38.52 1.54
C ASP A 230 -20.95 39.73 2.44
N LEU A 231 -19.65 39.92 2.72
CA LEU A 231 -19.11 40.99 3.54
C LEU A 231 -18.58 42.14 2.69
N HIS A 232 -18.59 43.33 3.28
CA HIS A 232 -17.98 44.52 2.69
C HIS A 232 -17.18 45.30 3.73
N THR A 233 -16.28 46.18 3.31
CA THR A 233 -15.61 47.10 4.24
C THR A 233 -16.65 47.97 4.96
N GLY A 234 -16.39 48.31 6.23
CA GLY A 234 -17.35 48.95 7.12
C GLY A 234 -18.17 47.95 7.93
N LYS A 235 -19.37 48.37 8.36
CA LYS A 235 -20.25 47.58 9.21
C LYS A 235 -20.99 46.50 8.43
N ASN A 236 -20.94 45.27 8.92
CA ASN A 236 -21.73 44.14 8.45
C ASN A 236 -22.62 43.65 9.58
N VAL A 237 -23.85 43.25 9.27
CA VAL A 237 -24.78 42.68 10.25
C VAL A 237 -24.85 41.17 10.06
N LEU A 238 -24.62 40.44 11.15
CA LEU A 238 -24.94 39.03 11.27
C LEU A 238 -26.22 38.88 12.08
N ALA A 239 -27.23 38.24 11.49
CA ALA A 239 -28.53 38.04 12.11
C ALA A 239 -28.90 36.55 12.05
N VAL A 240 -29.27 35.93 13.17
CA VAL A 240 -29.55 34.50 13.24
C VAL A 240 -30.91 34.26 13.89
N ARG A 241 -31.78 33.53 13.21
CA ARG A 241 -32.98 32.95 13.80
C ARG A 241 -32.63 31.54 14.26
N VAL A 242 -32.79 31.26 15.54
CA VAL A 242 -32.69 29.91 16.10
C VAL A 242 -34.08 29.44 16.50
N THR A 243 -34.43 28.23 16.06
CA THR A 243 -35.70 27.58 16.42
C THR A 243 -35.41 26.45 17.39
N ASN A 244 -35.97 26.53 18.59
CA ASN A 244 -36.01 25.43 19.53
C ASN A 244 -37.32 24.64 19.31
N SER A 245 -37.21 23.36 18.94
CA SER A 245 -38.35 22.56 18.47
C SER A 245 -39.28 22.11 19.61
N ALA A 246 -38.74 21.96 20.82
CA ALA A 246 -39.47 21.59 22.02
C ALA A 246 -38.89 22.31 23.25
N GLN A 247 -39.64 22.37 24.36
CA GLN A 247 -39.06 22.91 25.59
C GLN A 247 -37.89 22.03 26.06
N GLY A 248 -36.71 22.60 26.26
CA GLY A 248 -35.50 21.80 26.47
C GLY A 248 -34.21 22.61 26.52
N PHE A 249 -33.10 21.98 26.11
CA PHE A 249 -31.85 22.70 25.87
C PHE A 249 -31.95 23.51 24.58
N ALA A 250 -31.31 24.67 24.54
CA ALA A 250 -31.25 25.50 23.34
C ALA A 250 -30.02 26.40 23.36
N GLY A 251 -29.50 26.74 22.18
CA GLY A 251 -28.35 27.65 22.09
C GLY A 251 -27.88 27.91 20.67
N LEU A 252 -27.28 29.07 20.45
CA LEU A 252 -26.51 29.39 19.25
C LEU A 252 -25.01 29.32 19.57
N LEU A 253 -24.23 28.67 18.71
CA LEU A 253 -22.78 28.62 18.83
C LEU A 253 -22.15 28.95 17.48
N GLY A 254 -21.15 29.84 17.45
CA GLY A 254 -20.43 30.10 16.22
C GLY A 254 -19.21 31.00 16.37
N LYS A 255 -18.43 31.04 15.29
CA LYS A 255 -17.25 31.90 15.10
C LYS A 255 -17.11 32.26 13.63
N LEU A 256 -17.07 33.55 13.32
CA LEU A 256 -16.62 34.10 12.05
C LEU A 256 -15.18 34.58 12.20
N ARG A 257 -14.26 34.09 11.37
CA ARG A 257 -12.88 34.54 11.29
C ARG A 257 -12.63 35.17 9.92
N ILE A 258 -12.25 36.44 9.90
CA ILE A 258 -11.99 37.21 8.68
C ILE A 258 -10.49 37.47 8.61
N GLU A 259 -9.86 37.07 7.51
CA GLU A 259 -8.45 37.36 7.22
C GLU A 259 -8.35 38.42 6.13
N LEU A 260 -7.51 39.42 6.34
CA LEU A 260 -7.27 40.52 5.41
C LEU A 260 -5.91 40.34 4.71
N ALA A 261 -5.75 40.96 3.54
CA ALA A 261 -4.55 40.81 2.72
C ALA A 261 -3.24 41.31 3.39
N ASP A 262 -3.35 42.12 4.45
CA ASP A 262 -2.21 42.59 5.24
C ASP A 262 -1.84 41.65 6.42
N GLY A 263 -2.54 40.52 6.56
CA GLY A 263 -2.38 39.55 7.64
C GLY A 263 -3.19 39.87 8.91
N THR A 264 -4.00 40.93 8.91
CA THR A 264 -4.92 41.22 10.03
C THR A 264 -6.02 40.17 10.10
N VAL A 265 -6.34 39.71 11.30
CA VAL A 265 -7.43 38.77 11.57
C VAL A 265 -8.49 39.42 12.47
N ILE A 266 -9.76 39.32 12.06
CA ILE A 266 -10.93 39.79 12.83
C ILE A 266 -11.76 38.56 13.19
N ASP A 267 -11.89 38.27 14.48
CA ASP A 267 -12.74 37.20 15.00
C ASP A 267 -14.04 37.79 15.58
N ALA A 268 -15.19 37.26 15.16
CA ALA A 268 -16.50 37.51 15.77
C ALA A 268 -17.07 36.18 16.28
N VAL A 269 -17.20 36.04 17.60
CA VAL A 269 -17.66 34.82 18.27
C VAL A 269 -19.07 35.00 18.82
N THR A 270 -19.78 33.90 19.08
CA THR A 270 -21.01 33.94 19.87
C THR A 270 -20.68 34.15 21.35
N ASP A 271 -20.99 35.34 21.87
CA ASP A 271 -20.74 35.76 23.25
C ASP A 271 -21.83 36.75 23.74
N ASP A 272 -21.58 37.45 24.86
CA ASP A 272 -22.51 38.42 25.44
C ASP A 272 -22.57 39.77 24.70
N SER A 273 -21.80 39.95 23.62
CA SER A 273 -21.90 41.13 22.73
C SER A 273 -23.12 41.05 21.80
N TRP A 274 -23.65 39.85 21.57
CA TRP A 274 -24.83 39.64 20.74
C TRP A 274 -26.11 40.17 21.41
N ARG A 275 -27.04 40.64 20.60
CA ARG A 275 -28.41 41.00 21.02
C ARG A 275 -29.36 39.86 20.76
N ALA A 276 -30.33 39.64 21.64
CA ALA A 276 -31.30 38.56 21.55
C ALA A 276 -32.74 39.01 21.81
N SER A 277 -33.70 38.43 21.07
CA SER A 277 -35.14 38.65 21.22
C SER A 277 -35.92 37.34 21.05
N GLY A 278 -36.98 37.16 21.84
CA GLY A 278 -37.96 36.08 21.65
C GLY A 278 -39.18 36.50 20.82
N ALA A 279 -39.18 37.70 20.22
CA ALA A 279 -40.29 38.23 19.45
C ALA A 279 -39.87 38.51 18.00
N THR A 280 -40.63 37.99 17.05
CA THR A 280 -40.44 38.25 15.62
C THR A 280 -40.84 39.69 15.28
N THR A 281 -39.90 40.48 14.75
CA THR A 281 -40.18 41.84 14.26
C THR A 281 -39.84 41.91 12.77
N PRO A 282 -40.70 42.44 11.88
CA PRO A 282 -40.39 42.54 10.46
C PRO A 282 -39.10 43.34 10.19
N GLY A 283 -38.24 42.84 9.30
CA GLY A 283 -36.98 43.50 8.93
C GLY A 283 -35.88 43.41 9.97
N TRP A 284 -36.04 42.57 11.00
CA TRP A 284 -35.04 42.35 12.05
C TRP A 284 -33.70 41.86 11.52
N GLU A 285 -33.62 41.33 10.31
CA GLU A 285 -32.39 40.86 9.68
C GLU A 285 -31.62 41.97 8.92
N GLN A 286 -32.23 43.14 8.71
CA GLN A 286 -31.67 44.20 7.89
C GLN A 286 -30.59 45.02 8.62
N PRO A 287 -29.60 45.61 7.90
CA PRO A 287 -28.58 46.46 8.50
C PRO A 287 -29.13 47.68 9.26
N GLY A 288 -30.22 48.26 8.79
CA GLY A 288 -30.82 49.46 9.37
C GLY A 288 -31.81 49.23 10.53
N PHE A 289 -31.92 48.01 11.04
CA PHE A 289 -32.85 47.67 12.12
C PHE A 289 -32.33 48.16 13.49
N ASP A 290 -33.19 48.80 14.28
CA ASP A 290 -32.88 49.23 15.65
C ASP A 290 -33.14 48.09 16.65
N ASP A 291 -32.07 47.42 17.08
CA ASP A 291 -32.08 46.37 18.11
C ASP A 291 -31.71 46.88 19.50
N SER A 292 -31.68 48.20 19.72
CA SER A 292 -31.32 48.80 21.01
C SER A 292 -32.26 48.39 22.16
N GLY A 293 -33.49 47.97 21.83
CA GLY A 293 -34.46 47.40 22.76
C GLY A 293 -34.32 45.90 23.04
N TRP A 294 -33.40 45.20 22.38
CA TRP A 294 -33.14 43.78 22.60
C TRP A 294 -32.20 43.57 23.79
N SER A 295 -32.43 42.49 24.53
CA SER A 295 -31.55 42.10 25.63
C SER A 295 -30.19 41.67 25.08
N ALA A 296 -29.12 41.81 25.87
CA ALA A 296 -27.88 41.12 25.57
C ALA A 296 -28.11 39.59 25.66
N ALA A 297 -27.47 38.84 24.78
CA ALA A 297 -27.47 37.39 24.85
C ALA A 297 -26.70 36.93 26.10
N VAL A 298 -27.11 35.79 26.65
CA VAL A 298 -26.51 35.18 27.84
C VAL A 298 -25.74 33.94 27.40
N VAL A 299 -24.45 33.88 27.73
CA VAL A 299 -23.62 32.69 27.53
C VAL A 299 -24.02 31.64 28.56
N GLY A 300 -24.71 30.58 28.12
CA GLY A 300 -25.15 29.47 28.96
C GLY A 300 -24.05 28.46 29.27
N ALA A 301 -23.11 28.27 28.35
CA ALA A 301 -21.92 27.44 28.52
C ALA A 301 -20.83 27.83 27.50
N PRO A 302 -19.53 27.73 27.83
CA PRO A 302 -18.48 27.81 26.82
C PRO A 302 -18.52 26.60 25.88
N TYR A 303 -17.91 26.72 24.69
CA TYR A 303 -17.63 25.56 23.84
C TYR A 303 -16.87 24.49 24.63
N GLY A 304 -17.25 23.21 24.46
CA GLY A 304 -16.71 22.08 25.24
C GLY A 304 -17.40 21.85 26.60
N GLY A 305 -18.30 22.74 27.04
CA GLY A 305 -19.04 22.65 28.29
C GLY A 305 -20.57 22.47 28.12
N GLY A 306 -21.31 22.54 29.23
CA GLY A 306 -22.77 22.43 29.22
C GLY A 306 -23.28 21.04 28.81
N PRO A 307 -24.57 20.92 28.41
CA PRO A 307 -25.17 19.65 27.97
C PRO A 307 -24.59 19.14 26.64
N TRP A 308 -23.98 20.02 25.84
CA TRP A 308 -23.41 19.70 24.53
C TRP A 308 -22.00 19.10 24.62
N GLY A 309 -21.18 19.55 25.58
CA GLY A 309 -19.81 19.08 25.75
C GLY A 309 -18.95 19.29 24.50
N LYS A 310 -18.14 18.29 24.15
CA LYS A 310 -17.32 18.26 22.92
C LYS A 310 -18.02 17.58 21.73
N ASN A 311 -19.33 17.32 21.80
CA ASN A 311 -20.08 16.56 20.79
C ASN A 311 -20.48 17.39 19.56
N VAL A 312 -19.72 18.43 19.24
CA VAL A 312 -19.94 19.32 18.09
C VAL A 312 -18.81 19.07 17.10
N ASN A 313 -19.16 18.46 15.98
CA ASN A 313 -18.24 18.03 14.93
C ASN A 313 -18.21 19.06 13.81
N VAL A 314 -17.00 19.45 13.41
CA VAL A 314 -16.79 20.23 12.19
C VAL A 314 -16.70 19.24 11.03
N PRO A 315 -17.62 19.28 10.04
CA PRO A 315 -17.52 18.40 8.88
C PRO A 315 -16.23 18.72 8.12
N SER A 316 -15.63 17.67 7.56
CA SER A 316 -14.53 17.85 6.61
C SER A 316 -15.06 18.58 5.38
N PRO A 317 -14.24 19.39 4.69
CA PRO A 317 -14.64 19.88 3.39
C PRO A 317 -14.94 18.69 2.46
N PRO A 318 -15.82 18.81 1.47
CA PRO A 318 -15.96 17.80 0.41
C PRO A 318 -14.66 17.58 -0.37
N GLU A 319 -14.66 16.63 -1.30
CA GLU A 319 -13.61 16.51 -2.32
C GLU A 319 -13.50 17.82 -3.11
N ALA A 320 -12.30 18.12 -3.60
CA ALA A 320 -12.10 19.27 -4.48
C ALA A 320 -12.17 18.81 -5.95
N LEU A 321 -13.06 19.43 -6.73
CA LEU A 321 -13.01 19.40 -8.18
C LEU A 321 -12.19 20.59 -8.66
N VAL A 322 -11.22 20.36 -9.55
CA VAL A 322 -10.43 21.40 -10.17
C VAL A 322 -10.41 21.21 -11.69
N ARG A 323 -10.63 22.29 -12.44
CA ARG A 323 -10.75 22.24 -13.90
C ARG A 323 -9.98 23.34 -14.60
N LYS A 324 -9.60 23.07 -15.86
CA LYS A 324 -8.96 24.03 -16.74
C LYS A 324 -9.35 23.84 -18.19
N ASP A 325 -9.88 24.90 -18.78
CA ASP A 325 -10.12 25.01 -20.21
C ASP A 325 -8.86 25.50 -20.93
N PHE A 326 -8.57 24.91 -22.08
CA PHE A 326 -7.48 25.32 -22.95
C PHE A 326 -7.75 24.96 -24.41
N ASP A 327 -7.19 25.74 -25.33
CA ASP A 327 -7.21 25.43 -26.75
C ASP A 327 -5.92 24.72 -27.18
N VAL A 328 -6.05 23.70 -28.02
CA VAL A 328 -4.92 23.16 -28.78
C VAL A 328 -4.47 24.20 -29.82
N ALA A 329 -3.16 24.46 -29.87
CA ALA A 329 -2.57 25.48 -30.72
C ALA A 329 -2.97 25.36 -32.20
N THR A 330 -3.08 26.50 -32.86
CA THR A 330 -3.47 26.61 -34.28
C THR A 330 -2.32 27.12 -35.16
N SER A 331 -2.39 26.79 -36.45
CA SER A 331 -1.60 27.40 -37.52
C SER A 331 -2.58 28.10 -38.48
N GLY A 332 -2.70 29.42 -38.34
CA GLY A 332 -3.78 30.18 -38.97
C GLY A 332 -5.15 29.76 -38.44
N LYS A 333 -6.05 29.28 -39.31
CA LYS A 333 -7.41 28.82 -38.93
C LYS A 333 -7.51 27.30 -38.68
N LYS A 334 -6.40 26.56 -38.75
CA LYS A 334 -6.39 25.09 -38.60
C LYS A 334 -5.70 24.70 -37.31
N ALA A 335 -6.26 23.74 -36.58
CA ALA A 335 -5.57 23.11 -35.45
C ALA A 335 -4.25 22.48 -35.92
N LYS A 336 -3.18 22.65 -35.15
CA LYS A 336 -1.93 21.96 -35.39
C LYS A 336 -2.13 20.45 -35.18
N LYS A 337 -1.41 19.65 -35.96
CA LYS A 337 -1.48 18.19 -35.85
C LYS A 337 -0.61 17.73 -34.67
N ILE A 338 -1.24 17.14 -33.67
CA ILE A 338 -0.59 16.57 -32.49
C ILE A 338 0.25 15.35 -32.91
N ALA A 339 1.49 15.30 -32.43
CA ALA A 339 2.40 14.16 -32.57
C ALA A 339 2.36 13.27 -31.32
N SER A 340 2.40 13.86 -30.13
CA SER A 340 2.28 13.18 -28.83
C SER A 340 1.78 14.15 -27.76
N ALA A 341 1.13 13.61 -26.73
CA ALA A 341 0.84 14.35 -25.51
C ALA A 341 1.00 13.50 -24.25
N ARG A 342 1.52 14.11 -23.18
CA ARG A 342 1.75 13.47 -21.87
C ARG A 342 1.19 14.32 -20.75
N ALA A 343 0.45 13.69 -19.84
CA ALA A 343 0.05 14.32 -18.59
C ALA A 343 0.90 13.75 -17.45
N TYR A 344 1.55 14.62 -16.69
CA TYR A 344 2.29 14.33 -15.47
C TYR A 344 1.47 14.87 -14.31
N VAL A 345 1.04 14.00 -13.39
CA VAL A 345 0.05 14.37 -12.37
C VAL A 345 0.46 13.85 -11.01
N THR A 346 0.37 14.71 -10.01
CA THR A 346 0.35 14.34 -8.61
C THR A 346 -0.76 15.12 -7.89
N GLY A 347 -1.65 14.38 -7.25
CA GLY A 347 -2.69 14.92 -6.38
C GLY A 347 -2.45 14.42 -4.96
N LEU A 348 -1.97 15.27 -4.07
CA LEU A 348 -1.63 14.87 -2.70
C LEU A 348 -2.88 14.53 -1.91
N GLY A 349 -2.90 13.30 -1.39
CA GLY A 349 -4.10 12.56 -1.05
C GLY A 349 -4.30 11.49 -2.11
N TYR A 350 -5.41 11.57 -2.85
CA TYR A 350 -5.65 10.77 -4.05
C TYR A 350 -6.27 11.63 -5.14
N TYR A 351 -6.17 11.22 -6.42
CA TYR A 351 -6.82 11.92 -7.52
C TYR A 351 -7.46 11.04 -8.58
N LYS A 352 -8.40 11.61 -9.34
CA LYS A 352 -8.86 11.07 -10.62
C LYS A 352 -8.70 12.11 -11.72
N LEU A 353 -7.95 11.77 -12.77
CA LEU A 353 -7.75 12.64 -13.93
C LEU A 353 -8.83 12.40 -15.00
N PHE A 354 -9.34 13.50 -15.55
CA PHE A 354 -10.26 13.52 -16.67
C PHE A 354 -9.76 14.45 -17.77
N LEU A 355 -10.01 14.06 -19.02
CA LEU A 355 -9.77 14.88 -20.19
C LEU A 355 -10.99 14.79 -21.12
N ASN A 356 -11.61 15.93 -21.41
CA ASN A 356 -12.77 16.02 -22.31
C ASN A 356 -13.95 15.10 -21.95
N GLY A 357 -14.24 15.00 -20.64
CA GLY A 357 -15.31 14.20 -20.08
C GLY A 357 -15.00 12.70 -19.95
N GLN A 358 -13.76 12.28 -20.19
CA GLN A 358 -13.34 10.87 -20.09
C GLN A 358 -12.29 10.71 -18.99
N ARG A 359 -12.42 9.66 -18.18
CA ARG A 359 -11.38 9.24 -17.22
C ARG A 359 -10.10 8.91 -17.99
N VAL A 360 -8.95 9.40 -17.51
CA VAL A 360 -7.62 9.05 -18.02
C VAL A 360 -7.02 7.98 -17.13
N GLY A 361 -6.62 6.86 -17.73
CA GLY A 361 -6.13 5.70 -17.00
C GLY A 361 -7.21 4.98 -16.20
N ASP A 362 -6.79 3.92 -15.52
CA ASP A 362 -7.56 3.03 -14.66
C ASP A 362 -6.91 2.90 -13.26
N HIS A 363 -5.92 3.75 -12.97
CA HIS A 363 -5.30 3.84 -11.66
C HIS A 363 -6.32 4.35 -10.63
N GLU A 364 -6.43 3.66 -9.51
CA GLU A 364 -7.19 4.06 -8.33
C GLU A 364 -6.24 4.38 -7.18
N LEU A 365 -6.65 5.22 -6.24
CA LEU A 365 -5.83 5.57 -5.06
C LEU A 365 -4.40 6.06 -5.42
N ASP A 366 -4.29 6.77 -6.54
CA ASP A 366 -3.03 7.39 -7.00
C ASP A 366 -2.90 8.81 -6.41
N PRO A 367 -1.68 9.27 -6.08
CA PRO A 367 -0.42 8.55 -6.10
C PRO A 367 -0.22 7.66 -4.85
N GLY A 368 0.75 6.76 -4.91
CA GLY A 368 1.10 5.89 -3.78
C GLY A 368 1.56 6.63 -2.52
N PHE A 369 1.28 6.04 -1.36
CA PHE A 369 1.58 6.61 -0.04
C PHE A 369 3.09 6.60 0.24
N THR A 370 3.64 7.77 0.57
CA THR A 370 5.05 8.03 0.90
C THR A 370 5.15 9.04 2.05
N VAL A 371 6.36 9.33 2.52
CA VAL A 371 6.62 10.45 3.44
C VAL A 371 6.58 11.76 2.63
N TYR A 372 5.40 12.36 2.51
CA TYR A 372 5.10 13.35 1.46
C TYR A 372 5.97 14.63 1.48
N ASP A 373 6.53 15.04 2.64
CA ASP A 373 7.46 16.18 2.72
C ASP A 373 8.89 15.84 2.25
N LYS A 374 9.19 14.56 2.02
CA LYS A 374 10.49 14.05 1.52
C LYS A 374 10.41 13.60 0.09
N THR A 375 9.46 12.72 -0.22
CA THR A 375 9.22 12.19 -1.56
C THR A 375 7.74 12.31 -1.86
N THR A 376 7.42 12.86 -3.03
CA THR A 376 6.06 12.85 -3.57
C THR A 376 6.10 12.18 -4.94
N LEU A 377 5.21 11.20 -5.13
CA LEU A 377 5.11 10.47 -6.39
C LEU A 377 4.19 11.20 -7.39
N TYR A 378 4.54 11.12 -8.68
CA TYR A 378 3.68 11.52 -9.79
C TYR A 378 3.54 10.38 -10.81
N ALA A 379 2.38 10.29 -11.46
CA ALA A 379 2.14 9.35 -12.55
C ALA A 379 2.26 10.06 -13.92
N THR A 380 2.55 9.28 -14.96
CA THR A 380 2.63 9.76 -16.35
C THR A 380 1.63 9.02 -17.24
N TYR A 381 0.79 9.76 -17.95
CA TYR A 381 -0.20 9.21 -18.87
C TYR A 381 0.05 9.62 -20.33
N ASP A 382 -0.14 8.70 -21.28
CA ASP A 382 -0.26 9.03 -22.70
C ASP A 382 -1.70 9.47 -23.03
N VAL A 383 -1.88 10.78 -23.22
CA VAL A 383 -3.19 11.38 -23.54
C VAL A 383 -3.30 11.82 -24.99
N THR A 384 -2.38 11.37 -25.86
CA THR A 384 -2.28 11.80 -27.27
C THR A 384 -3.61 11.67 -28.01
N LYS A 385 -4.34 10.57 -27.79
CA LYS A 385 -5.61 10.27 -28.48
C LYS A 385 -6.83 10.90 -27.82
N ALA A 386 -6.71 11.39 -26.59
CA ALA A 386 -7.81 11.98 -25.84
C ALA A 386 -8.02 13.48 -26.16
N LEU A 387 -6.99 14.14 -26.69
CA LEU A 387 -7.06 15.53 -27.14
C LEU A 387 -7.90 15.70 -28.40
N ARG A 388 -8.56 16.85 -28.50
CA ARG A 388 -9.42 17.27 -29.62
C ARG A 388 -8.87 18.55 -30.25
N SER A 389 -9.29 18.85 -31.48
CA SER A 389 -9.03 20.15 -32.08
C SER A 389 -9.88 21.24 -31.43
N GLY A 390 -9.29 22.40 -31.12
CA GLY A 390 -9.99 23.50 -30.44
C GLY A 390 -9.98 23.33 -28.93
N GLU A 391 -11.12 23.60 -28.29
CA GLU A 391 -11.29 23.58 -26.85
C GLU A 391 -11.14 22.17 -26.27
N ASN A 392 -10.38 22.08 -25.19
CA ASN A 392 -10.18 20.89 -24.38
C ASN A 392 -10.30 21.28 -22.90
N VAL A 393 -10.68 20.31 -22.08
CA VAL A 393 -10.85 20.49 -20.63
C VAL A 393 -10.09 19.42 -19.88
N LEU A 394 -9.18 19.85 -19.01
CA LEU A 394 -8.64 19.00 -17.94
C LEU A 394 -9.55 19.14 -16.72
N GLY A 395 -9.93 18.02 -16.11
CA GLY A 395 -10.60 17.97 -14.82
C GLY A 395 -9.87 17.02 -13.90
N VAL A 396 -9.69 17.39 -12.64
CA VAL A 396 -9.13 16.52 -11.60
C VAL A 396 -10.04 16.57 -10.39
N SER A 397 -10.41 15.41 -9.85
CA SER A 397 -11.05 15.31 -8.53
C SER A 397 -10.02 14.86 -7.51
N LEU A 398 -10.03 15.45 -6.31
CA LEU A 398 -9.03 15.23 -5.26
C LEU A 398 -9.68 14.69 -3.98
N GLY A 399 -9.23 13.53 -3.54
CA GLY A 399 -9.52 12.95 -2.23
C GLY A 399 -8.35 13.11 -1.26
N ARG A 400 -8.60 12.91 0.03
CA ARG A 400 -7.64 13.22 1.10
C ARG A 400 -6.61 12.15 1.34
N GLY A 401 -6.96 10.88 1.10
CA GLY A 401 -6.07 9.73 1.37
C GLY A 401 -5.46 9.80 2.77
N TYR A 402 -4.19 9.41 2.91
CA TYR A 402 -3.42 9.62 4.15
C TYR A 402 -2.96 11.08 4.33
N PHE A 403 -2.71 11.80 3.22
CA PHE A 403 -2.14 13.15 3.23
C PHE A 403 -2.99 14.17 4.01
N GLY A 404 -4.30 14.17 3.77
CA GLY A 404 -5.24 15.12 4.34
C GLY A 404 -6.31 14.48 5.21
N GLN A 405 -6.06 13.29 5.77
CA GLN A 405 -7.06 12.54 6.53
C GLN A 405 -7.60 13.39 7.70
N THR A 406 -8.92 13.49 7.81
CA THR A 406 -9.58 14.37 8.79
C THR A 406 -10.13 13.64 10.00
N PHE A 407 -10.25 12.31 9.91
CA PHE A 407 -10.57 11.50 11.08
C PHE A 407 -9.46 11.66 12.13
N PRO A 408 -9.79 11.85 13.42
CA PRO A 408 -8.77 11.99 14.46
C PRO A 408 -7.85 10.77 14.53
N ASP A 409 -6.63 10.96 14.05
CA ASP A 409 -5.52 9.99 14.11
C ASP A 409 -4.19 10.70 14.38
N ASP A 410 -3.15 9.92 14.66
CA ASP A 410 -1.77 10.38 14.82
C ASP A 410 -1.16 11.01 13.55
N TRP A 411 -1.68 10.72 12.35
CA TRP A 411 -1.27 11.41 11.10
C TRP A 411 -1.49 12.92 11.12
N ALA A 412 -2.46 13.42 11.90
CA ALA A 412 -2.74 14.86 11.99
C ALA A 412 -1.57 15.66 12.60
N GLY A 413 -0.62 14.99 13.25
CA GLY A 413 0.62 15.59 13.77
C GLY A 413 1.79 15.60 12.80
N GLU A 414 1.66 15.00 11.61
CA GLU A 414 2.77 14.91 10.67
C GLU A 414 3.10 16.26 10.01
N PRO A 415 4.39 16.56 9.74
CA PRO A 415 4.79 17.81 9.09
C PRO A 415 4.21 18.01 7.70
N TRP A 416 3.87 16.91 7.02
CA TRP A 416 3.30 16.90 5.68
C TRP A 416 1.77 16.93 5.66
N HIS A 417 1.08 16.77 6.79
CA HIS A 417 -0.38 16.73 6.83
C HIS A 417 -0.95 18.10 6.44
N ASP A 418 -1.78 18.14 5.38
CA ASP A 418 -2.39 19.36 4.86
C ASP A 418 -3.65 19.04 4.03
N ASP A 419 -4.36 20.06 3.56
CA ASP A 419 -5.49 19.88 2.63
C ASP A 419 -5.01 19.53 1.21
N THR A 420 -5.88 18.88 0.42
CA THR A 420 -5.53 18.33 -0.90
C THR A 420 -4.86 19.33 -1.85
N LYS A 421 -3.86 18.87 -2.61
CA LYS A 421 -3.07 19.71 -3.52
C LYS A 421 -2.89 19.04 -4.87
N LEU A 422 -2.93 19.80 -5.94
CA LEU A 422 -2.63 19.35 -7.30
C LEU A 422 -1.35 20.01 -7.80
N LYS A 423 -0.48 19.21 -8.42
CA LYS A 423 0.54 19.68 -9.36
C LYS A 423 0.42 18.88 -10.65
N LEU A 424 0.24 19.57 -11.77
CA LEU A 424 -0.03 18.96 -13.07
C LEU A 424 0.70 19.69 -14.20
N GLU A 425 1.19 18.91 -15.15
CA GLU A 425 1.74 19.41 -16.40
C GLU A 425 1.26 18.52 -17.56
N LEU A 426 0.69 19.14 -18.59
CA LEU A 426 0.34 18.51 -19.86
C LEU A 426 1.26 19.06 -20.94
N ASP A 427 2.12 18.18 -21.47
CA ASP A 427 2.99 18.47 -22.60
C ASP A 427 2.36 18.01 -23.91
N ILE A 428 2.29 18.90 -24.90
CA ILE A 428 1.79 18.62 -26.25
C ILE A 428 2.90 18.92 -27.26
N ALA A 429 3.33 17.89 -27.98
CA ALA A 429 4.25 18.03 -29.12
C ALA A 429 3.49 17.94 -30.44
N TYR A 430 3.81 18.83 -31.37
CA TYR A 430 3.19 18.90 -32.70
C TYR A 430 4.11 18.35 -33.79
N VAL A 431 3.51 17.89 -34.90
CA VAL A 431 4.24 17.35 -36.06
C VAL A 431 5.15 18.39 -36.73
N ASP A 432 4.87 19.69 -36.56
CA ASP A 432 5.71 20.78 -37.06
C ASP A 432 6.96 21.06 -36.20
N GLY A 433 7.14 20.31 -35.10
CA GLY A 433 8.26 20.42 -34.17
C GLY A 433 8.07 21.43 -33.04
N THR A 434 6.94 22.15 -33.01
CA THR A 434 6.60 23.05 -31.89
C THR A 434 5.96 22.30 -30.73
N THR A 435 5.93 22.92 -29.55
CA THR A 435 5.31 22.37 -28.33
C THR A 435 4.34 23.37 -27.69
N GLN A 436 3.44 22.87 -26.86
CA GLN A 436 2.56 23.63 -25.98
C GLN A 436 2.52 22.93 -24.62
N GLN A 437 2.48 23.71 -23.54
CA GLN A 437 2.30 23.21 -22.18
C GLN A 437 1.02 23.79 -21.57
N VAL A 438 0.33 22.98 -20.78
CA VAL A 438 -0.76 23.41 -19.91
C VAL A 438 -0.42 22.95 -18.50
N VAL A 439 -0.29 23.91 -17.57
CA VAL A 439 0.22 23.65 -16.22
C VAL A 439 -0.84 23.98 -15.18
N SER A 440 -0.74 23.36 -14.00
CA SER A 440 -1.48 23.79 -12.81
C SER A 440 -1.01 25.20 -12.39
N ASP A 441 -1.94 26.13 -12.25
CA ASP A 441 -1.69 27.51 -11.83
C ASP A 441 -3.00 28.16 -11.31
N ARG A 442 -2.93 29.44 -10.90
CA ARG A 442 -4.09 30.20 -10.38
C ARG A 442 -5.21 30.46 -11.39
N THR A 443 -5.03 30.07 -12.66
CA THR A 443 -6.05 30.23 -13.70
C THR A 443 -6.95 29.00 -13.83
N TRP A 444 -6.77 28.01 -12.96
CA TRP A 444 -7.69 26.89 -12.77
C TRP A 444 -8.90 27.32 -11.94
N SER A 445 -10.04 26.69 -12.19
CA SER A 445 -11.27 26.86 -11.40
C SER A 445 -11.42 25.69 -10.44
N THR A 446 -12.05 25.90 -9.28
CA THR A 446 -12.32 24.88 -8.26
C THR A 446 -13.72 25.01 -7.66
N ALA A 447 -14.32 23.85 -7.37
CA ALA A 447 -15.58 23.71 -6.66
C ALA A 447 -15.56 22.47 -5.77
N GLU A 448 -16.52 22.39 -4.86
CA GLU A 448 -16.75 21.18 -4.06
C GLU A 448 -17.44 20.10 -4.91
N GLY A 449 -17.02 18.85 -4.73
CA GLY A 449 -17.58 17.70 -5.43
C GLY A 449 -18.63 16.93 -4.62
N PRO A 450 -19.24 15.90 -5.23
CA PRO A 450 -20.26 15.07 -4.61
C PRO A 450 -19.75 14.15 -3.48
N THR A 451 -18.47 13.82 -3.42
CA THR A 451 -17.90 13.14 -2.24
C THR A 451 -17.78 14.14 -1.08
N THR A 452 -18.70 14.04 -0.11
CA THR A 452 -18.82 14.97 1.04
C THR A 452 -17.89 14.63 2.21
N SER A 453 -17.41 13.39 2.29
CA SER A 453 -16.40 12.97 3.26
C SER A 453 -15.67 11.73 2.73
N ASP A 454 -14.37 11.65 2.96
CA ASP A 454 -13.55 10.49 2.61
C ASP A 454 -12.50 10.19 3.68
N SER A 455 -12.26 8.91 3.92
CA SER A 455 -11.22 8.41 4.83
C SER A 455 -10.88 6.98 4.47
N VAL A 456 -9.58 6.65 4.44
CA VAL A 456 -9.08 5.29 4.17
C VAL A 456 -9.61 4.27 5.18
N TRP A 457 -10.01 4.71 6.38
CA TRP A 457 -10.53 3.85 7.45
C TRP A 457 -12.05 3.86 7.57
N MET A 458 -12.65 5.05 7.51
CA MET A 458 -14.08 5.20 7.78
C MET A 458 -14.96 4.96 6.56
N GLY A 459 -14.40 5.05 5.36
CA GLY A 459 -15.13 4.97 4.10
C GLY A 459 -15.46 6.34 3.51
N GLU A 460 -16.47 6.37 2.64
CA GLU A 460 -16.83 7.55 1.84
C GLU A 460 -18.33 7.87 1.94
N SER A 461 -18.67 9.14 2.03
CA SER A 461 -20.06 9.62 1.88
C SER A 461 -20.17 10.43 0.58
N TYR A 462 -21.08 10.01 -0.30
CA TYR A 462 -21.29 10.61 -1.61
C TYR A 462 -22.75 11.06 -1.75
N ASP A 463 -22.97 12.31 -2.15
CA ASP A 463 -24.30 12.85 -2.44
C ASP A 463 -24.46 13.17 -3.92
N ALA A 464 -25.16 12.28 -4.63
CA ALA A 464 -25.34 12.40 -6.08
C ALA A 464 -26.13 13.63 -6.50
N ARG A 465 -26.85 14.30 -5.57
CA ARG A 465 -27.54 15.56 -5.84
C ARG A 465 -26.58 16.73 -6.04
N LEU A 466 -25.35 16.59 -5.56
CA LEU A 466 -24.27 17.58 -5.68
C LEU A 466 -23.39 17.35 -6.91
N GLU A 467 -23.68 16.32 -7.72
CA GLU A 467 -22.99 16.15 -9.00
C GLU A 467 -23.16 17.39 -9.88
N GLN A 468 -22.10 17.72 -10.60
CA GLN A 468 -22.09 18.82 -11.57
C GLN A 468 -21.89 18.23 -12.98
N PRO A 469 -22.95 17.74 -13.66
CA PRO A 469 -22.80 17.02 -14.92
C PRO A 469 -22.05 17.84 -15.98
N GLY A 470 -21.02 17.24 -16.56
CA GLY A 470 -20.23 17.86 -17.62
C GLY A 470 -19.11 18.78 -17.15
N TRP A 471 -18.89 18.95 -15.84
CA TRP A 471 -17.83 19.84 -15.29
C TRP A 471 -16.43 19.60 -15.89
N ASN A 472 -16.14 18.35 -16.25
CA ASN A 472 -14.87 17.89 -16.82
C ASN A 472 -14.87 17.83 -18.37
N ALA A 473 -15.85 18.46 -19.04
CA ALA A 473 -15.99 18.50 -20.48
C ALA A 473 -16.12 19.94 -21.02
N PRO A 474 -15.79 20.17 -22.31
CA PRO A 474 -15.99 21.48 -22.95
C PRO A 474 -17.45 21.96 -22.87
N GLY A 475 -17.65 23.27 -22.75
CA GLY A 475 -18.97 23.91 -22.74
C GLY A 475 -19.72 23.87 -21.41
N PHE A 476 -19.06 23.50 -20.31
CA PHE A 476 -19.59 23.67 -18.96
C PHE A 476 -19.49 25.14 -18.51
N ASP A 477 -20.51 25.64 -17.80
CA ASP A 477 -20.49 26.99 -17.22
C ASP A 477 -19.90 26.94 -15.81
N ASP A 478 -18.62 27.27 -15.68
CA ASP A 478 -17.91 27.34 -14.41
C ASP A 478 -17.86 28.75 -13.81
N SER A 479 -18.73 29.67 -14.26
CA SER A 479 -18.74 31.06 -13.76
C SER A 479 -19.05 31.19 -12.26
N SER A 480 -19.67 30.16 -11.66
CA SER A 480 -19.91 30.05 -10.21
C SER A 480 -18.77 29.37 -9.45
N TRP A 481 -17.78 28.80 -10.15
CA TRP A 481 -16.61 28.19 -9.53
C TRP A 481 -15.64 29.28 -9.09
N ARG A 482 -14.85 28.94 -8.08
CA ARG A 482 -13.82 29.85 -7.56
C ARG A 482 -12.52 29.64 -8.30
N SER A 483 -11.62 30.61 -8.29
CA SER A 483 -10.25 30.36 -8.75
C SER A 483 -9.51 29.48 -7.76
N ALA A 484 -8.72 28.54 -8.27
CA ALA A 484 -7.75 27.81 -7.46
C ALA A 484 -6.67 28.76 -6.95
N VAL A 485 -6.13 28.46 -5.76
CA VAL A 485 -5.05 29.25 -5.16
C VAL A 485 -3.74 28.48 -5.23
N ALA A 486 -2.63 29.19 -5.37
CA ALA A 486 -1.32 28.57 -5.19
C ALA A 486 -1.11 28.25 -3.71
N VAL A 487 -0.63 27.04 -3.43
CA VAL A 487 -0.38 26.55 -2.08
C VAL A 487 1.08 26.16 -1.92
N ALA A 488 1.54 26.04 -0.66
CA ALA A 488 2.90 25.61 -0.39
C ALA A 488 3.11 24.14 -0.78
N SER A 489 4.33 23.83 -1.23
CA SER A 489 4.84 22.46 -1.37
C SER A 489 4.65 21.67 -0.05
N PRO A 490 4.41 20.35 -0.08
CA PRO A 490 4.27 19.52 1.13
C PRO A 490 5.53 19.52 2.02
N GLY A 491 6.69 19.84 1.44
CA GLY A 491 7.96 20.00 2.14
C GLY A 491 8.85 21.03 1.46
N LYS A 492 9.83 21.54 2.20
CA LYS A 492 10.80 22.53 1.69
C LYS A 492 11.70 21.96 0.59
N ASP A 493 12.12 20.71 0.74
CA ASP A 493 13.09 20.02 -0.12
C ASP A 493 12.50 18.68 -0.60
N VAL A 494 11.24 18.71 -1.04
CA VAL A 494 10.54 17.50 -1.54
C VAL A 494 11.13 17.05 -2.88
N ALA A 495 11.46 15.77 -2.99
CA ALA A 495 11.82 15.14 -4.26
C ALA A 495 10.55 14.70 -4.99
N LEU A 496 10.33 15.20 -6.21
CA LEU A 496 9.26 14.66 -7.08
C LEU A 496 9.80 13.47 -7.85
N ARG A 497 9.16 12.32 -7.67
CA ARG A 497 9.60 11.05 -8.27
C ARG A 497 8.51 10.44 -9.12
N SER A 498 8.89 9.79 -10.21
CA SER A 498 7.93 9.02 -10.98
C SER A 498 7.49 7.78 -10.19
N GLN A 499 6.19 7.47 -10.22
CA GLN A 499 5.67 6.20 -9.72
C GLN A 499 6.04 5.08 -10.69
N GLN A 500 7.05 4.29 -10.32
CA GLN A 500 7.64 3.25 -11.17
C GLN A 500 7.14 1.83 -10.86
N PHE A 501 6.40 1.63 -9.77
CA PHE A 501 5.73 0.36 -9.48
C PHE A 501 4.33 0.35 -10.12
N PRO A 502 3.73 -0.84 -10.37
CA PRO A 502 2.39 -0.94 -10.95
C PRO A 502 1.36 -0.11 -10.17
N ALA A 503 0.38 0.47 -10.84
CA ALA A 503 -0.66 1.25 -10.16
C ALA A 503 -1.55 0.36 -9.30
N ILE A 504 -2.28 0.96 -8.35
CA ILE A 504 -3.43 0.29 -7.74
C ILE A 504 -4.57 0.32 -8.76
N GLU A 505 -5.20 -0.83 -8.99
CA GLU A 505 -6.26 -0.99 -9.99
C GLU A 505 -7.42 -1.81 -9.40
N VAL A 506 -8.60 -1.74 -10.03
CA VAL A 506 -9.64 -2.76 -9.83
C VAL A 506 -9.23 -3.99 -10.62
N THR A 507 -8.75 -5.02 -9.93
CA THR A 507 -8.16 -6.21 -10.56
C THR A 507 -9.17 -7.31 -10.85
N ASP A 508 -10.20 -7.44 -10.01
CA ASP A 508 -11.26 -8.45 -10.18
C ASP A 508 -12.64 -7.87 -9.86
N GLN A 509 -13.65 -8.28 -10.63
CA GLN A 509 -15.07 -8.16 -10.26
C GLN A 509 -15.52 -9.50 -9.64
N LEU A 510 -15.96 -9.47 -8.39
CA LEU A 510 -16.38 -10.61 -7.59
C LEU A 510 -17.90 -10.73 -7.53
N GLU A 511 -18.41 -11.95 -7.71
CA GLU A 511 -19.81 -12.28 -7.46
C GLU A 511 -20.00 -12.73 -6.01
N HIS A 512 -21.12 -12.33 -5.39
CA HIS A 512 -21.49 -12.84 -4.08
C HIS A 512 -22.08 -14.25 -4.22
N THR A 513 -21.76 -15.13 -3.27
CA THR A 513 -22.18 -16.54 -3.27
C THR A 513 -23.45 -16.79 -2.46
N ALA A 514 -23.76 -15.91 -1.50
CA ALA A 514 -24.96 -16.00 -0.68
C ALA A 514 -25.45 -14.61 -0.26
N THR A 515 -26.73 -14.55 0.10
CA THR A 515 -27.37 -13.34 0.65
C THR A 515 -28.23 -13.70 1.86
N SER A 516 -28.25 -12.85 2.87
CA SER A 516 -29.16 -12.96 4.02
C SER A 516 -29.84 -11.62 4.33
N VAL A 517 -30.97 -11.66 5.04
CA VAL A 517 -31.75 -10.48 5.43
C VAL A 517 -31.91 -10.51 6.96
N PRO A 518 -30.93 -10.01 7.74
CA PRO A 518 -30.98 -10.07 9.20
C PRO A 518 -32.14 -9.25 9.79
N ARG A 519 -32.58 -8.20 9.07
CA ARG A 519 -33.75 -7.38 9.42
C ARG A 519 -34.28 -6.64 8.19
N THR A 520 -35.53 -6.17 8.27
CA THR A 520 -36.18 -5.40 7.19
C THR A 520 -35.30 -4.23 6.74
N GLY A 521 -35.12 -4.08 5.42
CA GLY A 521 -34.31 -3.03 4.81
C GLY A 521 -32.78 -3.22 4.89
N THR A 522 -32.31 -4.36 5.41
CA THR A 522 -30.87 -4.70 5.46
C THR A 522 -30.61 -6.05 4.79
N THR A 523 -29.70 -6.07 3.82
CA THR A 523 -29.24 -7.30 3.15
C THR A 523 -27.74 -7.43 3.34
N VAL A 524 -27.28 -8.64 3.68
CA VAL A 524 -25.86 -8.99 3.77
C VAL A 524 -25.50 -9.91 2.62
N TYR A 525 -24.42 -9.60 1.93
CA TYR A 525 -23.87 -10.34 0.79
C TYR A 525 -22.55 -11.01 1.22
N ASP A 526 -22.41 -12.31 0.99
CA ASP A 526 -21.20 -13.10 1.31
C ASP A 526 -20.41 -13.37 0.04
N PHE A 527 -19.19 -12.84 -0.05
CA PHE A 527 -18.25 -13.05 -1.17
C PHE A 527 -17.36 -14.29 -1.02
N ALA A 528 -17.71 -15.19 -0.10
CA ALA A 528 -17.06 -16.46 0.22
C ALA A 528 -15.66 -16.37 0.85
N SER A 529 -14.86 -15.38 0.46
CA SER A 529 -13.49 -15.20 0.96
C SER A 529 -13.23 -13.74 1.34
N PRO A 530 -12.44 -13.48 2.41
CA PRO A 530 -11.91 -12.15 2.65
C PRO A 530 -11.11 -11.61 1.45
N THR A 531 -11.35 -10.35 1.13
CA THR A 531 -10.75 -9.58 0.04
C THR A 531 -10.54 -8.12 0.47
N ALA A 532 -9.95 -7.30 -0.39
CA ALA A 532 -9.78 -5.87 -0.19
C ALA A 532 -10.30 -5.07 -1.40
N GLY A 533 -11.04 -3.99 -1.15
CA GLY A 533 -11.61 -3.12 -2.17
C GLY A 533 -12.96 -2.54 -1.76
N TRP A 534 -13.96 -2.59 -2.62
CA TRP A 534 -15.31 -2.06 -2.34
C TRP A 534 -16.41 -2.78 -3.10
N ALA A 535 -17.67 -2.48 -2.83
CA ALA A 535 -18.80 -2.90 -3.63
C ALA A 535 -19.23 -1.78 -4.60
N LYS A 536 -19.53 -2.17 -5.84
CA LYS A 536 -20.27 -1.36 -6.80
C LYS A 536 -21.75 -1.63 -6.66
N LEU A 537 -22.53 -0.58 -6.44
CA LEU A 537 -23.98 -0.66 -6.30
C LEU A 537 -24.65 -0.27 -7.62
N THR A 538 -25.76 -0.95 -7.91
CA THR A 538 -26.82 -0.45 -8.78
C THR A 538 -28.07 -0.27 -7.94
N VAL A 539 -28.60 0.95 -7.89
CA VAL A 539 -29.66 1.34 -6.95
C VAL A 539 -30.69 2.24 -7.63
N ASP A 540 -31.95 2.20 -7.18
CA ASP A 540 -33.04 3.04 -7.70
C ASP A 540 -33.95 3.48 -6.55
N GLY A 541 -34.42 4.72 -6.57
CA GLY A 541 -35.21 5.27 -5.47
C GLY A 541 -35.40 6.79 -5.56
N PRO A 542 -36.09 7.39 -4.57
CA PRO A 542 -36.33 8.83 -4.55
C PRO A 542 -35.06 9.62 -4.23
N ALA A 543 -34.95 10.82 -4.82
CA ALA A 543 -33.87 11.75 -4.54
C ALA A 543 -33.77 12.06 -3.03
N GLY A 544 -32.54 12.09 -2.50
CA GLY A 544 -32.27 12.34 -1.08
C GLY A 544 -32.34 11.11 -0.18
N ALA A 545 -32.85 9.97 -0.67
CA ALA A 545 -32.73 8.72 0.07
C ALA A 545 -31.26 8.29 0.15
N THR A 546 -30.83 7.78 1.31
CA THR A 546 -29.44 7.41 1.55
C THR A 546 -29.31 5.92 1.83
N VAL A 547 -28.48 5.24 1.04
CA VAL A 547 -28.07 3.86 1.27
C VAL A 547 -26.78 3.84 2.07
N THR A 548 -26.69 2.95 3.06
CA THR A 548 -25.47 2.71 3.84
C THR A 548 -24.88 1.36 3.46
N VAL A 549 -23.57 1.31 3.22
CA VAL A 549 -22.82 0.08 2.96
C VAL A 549 -21.75 -0.10 4.03
N SER A 550 -21.82 -1.18 4.79
CA SER A 550 -20.82 -1.53 5.81
C SER A 550 -20.08 -2.81 5.42
N TYR A 551 -18.78 -2.82 5.67
CA TYR A 551 -17.88 -3.90 5.28
C TYR A 551 -17.26 -4.57 6.51
N GLY A 552 -17.02 -5.88 6.42
CA GLY A 552 -16.32 -6.61 7.47
C GLY A 552 -15.91 -8.02 7.05
N GLU A 553 -14.91 -8.56 7.76
CA GLU A 553 -14.44 -9.94 7.57
C GLU A 553 -15.37 -10.95 8.25
N LYS A 554 -16.13 -10.51 9.26
CA LYS A 554 -16.95 -11.36 10.13
C LYS A 554 -18.38 -10.84 10.27
N LEU A 555 -19.27 -11.70 10.74
CA LEU A 555 -20.63 -11.36 11.14
C LEU A 555 -20.77 -11.35 12.66
N LYS A 556 -21.62 -10.46 13.16
CA LYS A 556 -22.11 -10.45 14.54
C LYS A 556 -23.12 -11.59 14.75
N ALA A 557 -23.42 -11.90 16.02
CA ALA A 557 -24.35 -12.97 16.37
C ALA A 557 -25.78 -12.78 15.83
N ASP A 558 -26.18 -11.55 15.51
CA ASP A 558 -27.49 -11.23 14.91
C ASP A 558 -27.50 -11.31 13.36
N GLY A 559 -26.40 -11.74 12.75
CA GLY A 559 -26.24 -11.86 11.31
C GLY A 559 -25.90 -10.56 10.58
N THR A 560 -25.69 -9.45 11.30
CA THR A 560 -25.18 -8.19 10.72
C THR A 560 -23.67 -8.21 10.57
N VAL A 561 -23.13 -7.34 9.72
CA VAL A 561 -21.68 -7.23 9.49
C VAL A 561 -20.97 -6.62 10.71
N ASP A 562 -19.84 -7.22 11.10
CA ASP A 562 -18.93 -6.65 12.08
C ASP A 562 -17.94 -5.69 11.42
N SER A 563 -18.24 -4.40 11.54
CA SER A 563 -17.44 -3.29 11.01
C SER A 563 -16.60 -2.60 12.09
N ASN A 564 -16.50 -3.20 13.29
CA ASN A 564 -15.75 -2.63 14.40
C ASN A 564 -14.24 -2.76 14.17
N LEU A 565 -13.53 -1.63 14.22
CA LEU A 565 -12.07 -1.54 14.08
C LEU A 565 -11.32 -1.68 15.41
N GLY A 566 -12.00 -2.08 16.49
CA GLY A 566 -11.48 -2.26 17.85
C GLY A 566 -11.88 -1.14 18.80
N PHE A 567 -11.83 0.10 18.34
CA PHE A 567 -12.15 1.30 19.14
C PHE A 567 -13.39 2.06 18.64
N PHE A 568 -13.81 1.84 17.40
CA PHE A 568 -14.93 2.50 16.74
C PHE A 568 -15.46 1.67 15.57
N ASP A 569 -16.72 1.88 15.18
CA ASP A 569 -17.28 1.33 13.94
C ASP A 569 -16.68 2.09 12.74
N GLY A 570 -16.11 1.36 11.78
CA GLY A 570 -15.48 1.90 10.57
C GLY A 570 -16.03 1.32 9.28
N GLN A 571 -15.28 1.51 8.19
CA GLN A 571 -15.59 0.99 6.84
C GLN A 571 -17.07 1.10 6.46
N THR A 572 -17.67 2.26 6.67
CA THR A 572 -19.09 2.52 6.44
C THR A 572 -19.28 3.66 5.46
N TYR A 573 -19.83 3.32 4.31
CA TYR A 573 -20.00 4.18 3.16
C TYR A 573 -21.45 4.60 3.03
N ARG A 574 -21.69 5.81 2.51
CA ARG A 574 -23.03 6.36 2.33
C ARG A 574 -23.20 6.88 0.92
N TYR A 575 -24.33 6.55 0.29
CA TYR A 575 -24.70 7.06 -1.02
C TYR A 575 -26.09 7.68 -0.97
N THR A 576 -26.19 8.99 -1.18
CA THR A 576 -27.44 9.73 -1.29
C THR A 576 -27.85 9.86 -2.75
N LEU A 577 -29.02 9.32 -3.09
CA LEU A 577 -29.53 9.25 -4.47
C LEU A 577 -29.93 10.63 -5.01
N LYS A 578 -29.76 10.82 -6.33
CA LYS A 578 -30.31 11.98 -7.05
C LYS A 578 -31.70 11.75 -7.63
N GLY A 579 -32.14 10.50 -7.71
CA GLY A 579 -33.43 10.07 -8.23
C GLY A 579 -33.54 10.17 -9.76
N GLY A 580 -34.67 9.68 -10.30
CA GLY A 580 -34.98 9.77 -11.73
C GLY A 580 -34.61 8.53 -12.56
N GLY A 581 -34.27 7.41 -11.90
CA GLY A 581 -34.01 6.12 -12.52
C GLY A 581 -32.87 5.37 -11.81
N PRO A 582 -32.43 4.22 -12.36
CA PRO A 582 -31.30 3.48 -11.82
C PRO A 582 -29.99 4.29 -11.84
N GLU A 583 -29.30 4.29 -10.71
CA GLU A 583 -28.01 4.94 -10.46
C GLU A 583 -26.94 3.88 -10.18
N SER A 584 -25.67 4.22 -10.44
CA SER A 584 -24.53 3.37 -10.10
C SER A 584 -23.54 4.13 -9.24
N TYR A 585 -23.09 3.50 -8.17
CA TYR A 585 -22.16 4.07 -7.20
C TYR A 585 -21.01 3.11 -6.90
N GLN A 586 -19.81 3.65 -6.83
CA GLN A 586 -18.66 3.03 -6.20
C GLN A 586 -17.78 4.12 -5.57
N PRO A 587 -17.06 3.83 -4.47
CA PRO A 587 -16.13 4.78 -3.85
C PRO A 587 -14.97 5.20 -4.77
N SER A 588 -14.30 6.29 -4.40
CA SER A 588 -13.17 6.87 -5.13
C SER A 588 -11.88 6.93 -4.33
N TYR A 589 -11.94 7.16 -3.02
CA TYR A 589 -10.76 7.54 -2.22
C TYR A 589 -10.55 6.68 -0.98
N SER A 590 -11.20 5.52 -0.91
CA SER A 590 -11.09 4.59 0.21
C SER A 590 -11.24 3.15 -0.28
N TYR A 591 -10.84 2.21 0.56
CA TYR A 591 -11.01 0.78 0.36
C TYR A 591 -11.33 0.11 1.70
N ALA A 592 -11.88 -1.10 1.66
CA ALA A 592 -12.25 -1.89 2.83
C ALA A 592 -11.70 -3.31 2.74
N GLY A 593 -11.32 -3.89 3.88
CA GLY A 593 -11.14 -5.33 4.02
C GLY A 593 -12.49 -5.98 4.29
N PHE A 594 -12.90 -6.96 3.48
CA PHE A 594 -14.22 -7.59 3.64
C PHE A 594 -14.32 -8.99 3.07
N ARG A 595 -15.16 -9.81 3.71
CA ARG A 595 -15.86 -10.93 3.08
C ARG A 595 -17.35 -10.62 2.92
N TYR A 596 -17.89 -9.87 3.88
CA TYR A 596 -19.30 -9.55 3.96
C TYR A 596 -19.53 -8.08 3.67
N VAL A 597 -20.53 -7.82 2.83
CA VAL A 597 -21.03 -6.47 2.53
C VAL A 597 -22.46 -6.37 3.03
N GLN A 598 -22.73 -5.45 3.94
CA GLN A 598 -24.08 -5.13 4.40
C GLN A 598 -24.58 -3.88 3.70
N VAL A 599 -25.72 -3.98 3.02
CA VAL A 599 -26.41 -2.84 2.41
C VAL A 599 -27.71 -2.59 3.18
N THR A 600 -27.82 -1.39 3.75
CA THR A 600 -29.03 -0.91 4.43
C THR A 600 -29.67 0.19 3.58
N ALA A 601 -30.92 -0.01 3.18
CA ALA A 601 -31.68 0.90 2.34
C ALA A 601 -33.02 1.29 3.02
N PRO A 602 -33.42 2.56 2.97
CA PRO A 602 -34.72 2.99 3.49
C PRO A 602 -35.88 2.49 2.60
N GLU A 603 -37.10 2.61 3.11
CA GLU A 603 -38.30 2.29 2.32
C GLU A 603 -38.36 3.13 1.03
N GLY A 604 -38.76 2.49 -0.08
CA GLY A 604 -38.81 3.13 -1.40
C GLY A 604 -37.50 3.08 -2.20
N VAL A 605 -36.40 2.57 -1.63
CA VAL A 605 -35.15 2.31 -2.34
C VAL A 605 -35.04 0.83 -2.71
N THR A 606 -34.66 0.55 -3.95
CA THR A 606 -34.44 -0.80 -4.49
C THR A 606 -32.96 -0.98 -4.83
N ILE A 607 -32.30 -1.95 -4.18
CA ILE A 607 -30.97 -2.42 -4.57
C ILE A 607 -31.13 -3.39 -5.74
N ARG A 608 -30.58 -3.05 -6.91
CA ARG A 608 -30.66 -3.85 -8.14
C ARG A 608 -29.45 -4.74 -8.38
N GLY A 609 -28.29 -4.36 -7.85
CA GLY A 609 -27.03 -5.11 -8.00
C GLY A 609 -25.99 -4.70 -6.98
N VAL A 610 -25.18 -5.67 -6.56
CA VAL A 610 -24.04 -5.51 -5.65
C VAL A 610 -22.92 -6.41 -6.16
N ASP A 611 -21.91 -5.79 -6.76
CA ASP A 611 -20.73 -6.46 -7.30
C ASP A 611 -19.52 -6.10 -6.42
N GLY A 612 -18.75 -7.09 -5.98
CA GLY A 612 -17.50 -6.84 -5.26
C GLY A 612 -16.42 -6.42 -6.25
N MET A 613 -15.59 -5.44 -5.90
CA MET A 613 -14.47 -4.96 -6.68
C MET A 613 -13.22 -5.18 -5.85
N ARG A 614 -12.38 -6.13 -6.26
CA ARG A 614 -11.07 -6.34 -5.64
C ARG A 614 -10.13 -5.25 -6.14
N VAL A 615 -9.39 -4.65 -5.22
CA VAL A 615 -8.51 -3.52 -5.49
C VAL A 615 -7.18 -3.77 -4.82
N HIS A 616 -6.10 -3.64 -5.57
CA HIS A 616 -4.73 -3.68 -5.06
C HIS A 616 -3.75 -3.18 -6.12
N THR A 617 -2.48 -3.04 -5.74
CA THR A 617 -1.34 -2.80 -6.63
C THR A 617 -1.26 -3.95 -7.64
N ALA A 618 -1.36 -3.65 -8.93
CA ALA A 618 -1.48 -4.63 -10.01
C ALA A 618 -0.15 -5.32 -10.37
N VAL A 619 0.50 -5.95 -9.37
CA VAL A 619 1.70 -6.77 -9.57
C VAL A 619 1.39 -8.00 -10.42
N GLU A 620 2.27 -8.32 -11.38
CA GLU A 620 2.13 -9.49 -12.26
C GLU A 620 2.35 -10.77 -11.45
N ARG A 621 1.52 -11.81 -11.62
CA ARG A 621 1.78 -13.15 -11.06
C ARG A 621 2.87 -13.84 -11.89
N THR A 622 4.03 -14.06 -11.29
CA THR A 622 5.27 -14.53 -11.94
C THR A 622 5.76 -15.88 -11.42
N GLY A 623 5.05 -16.48 -10.48
CA GLY A 623 5.30 -17.83 -10.02
C GLY A 623 4.03 -18.59 -9.65
N GLY A 624 4.21 -19.84 -9.28
CA GLY A 624 3.14 -20.69 -8.82
C GLY A 624 3.62 -21.99 -8.22
N PHE A 625 2.77 -22.57 -7.38
CA PHE A 625 2.95 -23.88 -6.76
C PHE A 625 1.75 -24.79 -7.03
N GLY A 626 1.99 -26.10 -7.08
CA GLY A 626 0.93 -27.11 -7.10
C GLY A 626 1.44 -28.48 -6.65
N SER A 627 0.56 -29.27 -6.03
CA SER A 627 0.89 -30.58 -5.47
C SER A 627 -0.30 -31.56 -5.55
N SER A 628 -0.05 -32.81 -5.15
CA SER A 628 -1.10 -33.82 -4.99
C SER A 628 -1.99 -33.60 -3.77
N ASP A 629 -1.64 -32.70 -2.84
CA ASP A 629 -2.46 -32.39 -1.66
C ASP A 629 -3.22 -31.07 -1.88
N ASP A 630 -4.55 -31.17 -1.86
CA ASP A 630 -5.46 -30.04 -2.00
C ASP A 630 -5.35 -29.03 -0.83
N LEU A 631 -4.94 -29.47 0.37
CA LEU A 631 -4.70 -28.58 1.51
C LEU A 631 -3.53 -27.63 1.23
N LEU A 632 -2.39 -28.16 0.77
CA LEU A 632 -1.22 -27.34 0.44
C LEU A 632 -1.49 -26.41 -0.75
N ASN A 633 -2.27 -26.87 -1.74
CA ASN A 633 -2.70 -26.03 -2.86
C ASN A 633 -3.58 -24.86 -2.38
N ARG A 634 -4.45 -25.11 -1.38
CA ARG A 634 -5.25 -24.05 -0.75
C ARG A 634 -4.41 -23.08 0.07
N TYR A 635 -3.36 -23.53 0.75
CA TYR A 635 -2.42 -22.61 1.42
C TYR A 635 -1.78 -21.64 0.43
N HIS A 636 -1.32 -22.15 -0.71
CA HIS A 636 -0.71 -21.33 -1.75
C HIS A 636 -1.66 -20.23 -2.26
N GLU A 637 -2.89 -20.60 -2.65
CA GLU A 637 -3.87 -19.62 -3.14
C GLU A 637 -4.34 -18.66 -2.03
N ALA A 638 -4.46 -19.12 -0.79
CA ALA A 638 -4.82 -18.27 0.33
C ALA A 638 -3.73 -17.23 0.62
N GLN A 639 -2.45 -17.63 0.61
CA GLN A 639 -1.34 -16.71 0.82
C GLN A 639 -1.23 -15.71 -0.34
N ALA A 640 -1.31 -16.18 -1.59
CA ALA A 640 -1.34 -15.31 -2.76
C ALA A 640 -2.45 -14.27 -2.65
N ASN A 641 -3.65 -14.68 -2.24
CA ASN A 641 -4.76 -13.76 -2.07
C ASN A 641 -4.56 -12.78 -0.92
N THR A 642 -4.06 -13.23 0.23
CA THR A 642 -3.77 -12.37 1.38
C THR A 642 -2.66 -11.36 1.09
N ILE A 643 -1.63 -11.75 0.34
CA ILE A 643 -0.59 -10.82 -0.16
C ILE A 643 -1.25 -9.73 -0.98
N LEU A 644 -1.97 -10.07 -2.05
CA LEU A 644 -2.60 -9.09 -2.93
C LEU A 644 -3.57 -8.17 -2.19
N ASN A 645 -4.38 -8.72 -1.28
CA ASN A 645 -5.28 -7.92 -0.44
C ASN A 645 -4.56 -6.88 0.42
N ASN A 646 -3.25 -7.04 0.65
CA ASN A 646 -2.42 -6.18 1.47
C ASN A 646 -1.43 -5.32 0.67
N LEU A 647 -1.59 -5.19 -0.66
CA LEU A 647 -0.77 -4.31 -1.48
C LEU A 647 -1.53 -3.06 -1.92
N HIS A 648 -1.53 -2.00 -1.11
CA HIS A 648 -2.17 -0.72 -1.45
C HIS A 648 -1.11 0.39 -1.51
N SER A 649 -0.22 0.33 -2.51
CA SER A 649 1.02 1.12 -2.66
C SER A 649 2.11 0.86 -1.61
N ILE A 650 1.73 0.31 -0.46
CA ILE A 650 2.57 -0.16 0.64
C ILE A 650 2.12 -1.57 1.05
N PRO A 651 3.02 -2.41 1.61
CA PRO A 651 2.69 -3.75 2.10
C PRO A 651 2.01 -3.65 3.47
N THR A 652 0.68 -3.55 3.50
CA THR A 652 -0.09 -3.44 4.74
C THR A 652 -0.10 -4.74 5.53
N ASP A 653 -0.35 -4.62 6.83
CA ASP A 653 -0.55 -5.72 7.76
C ASP A 653 -1.90 -6.43 7.51
N THR A 654 -2.98 -5.65 7.52
CA THR A 654 -4.36 -6.07 7.22
C THR A 654 -5.11 -4.98 6.45
N PRO A 655 -6.03 -5.33 5.52
CA PRO A 655 -6.85 -4.33 4.82
C PRO A 655 -8.05 -3.85 5.64
N MET A 656 -8.31 -4.42 6.82
CA MET A 656 -9.47 -4.12 7.66
C MET A 656 -9.17 -3.03 8.68
N TYR A 657 -8.19 -3.29 9.55
CA TYR A 657 -7.97 -2.54 10.79
C TYR A 657 -7.00 -1.36 10.61
N GLU A 658 -5.71 -1.56 10.87
CA GLU A 658 -4.70 -0.50 10.89
C GLU A 658 -4.38 0.01 9.48
N LYS A 659 -4.31 -0.90 8.50
CA LYS A 659 -3.90 -0.60 7.11
C LYS A 659 -2.53 0.10 7.09
N ARG A 660 -1.59 -0.41 7.88
CA ARG A 660 -0.26 0.17 8.06
C ARG A 660 0.80 -0.82 7.58
N ALA A 661 1.89 -0.31 7.03
CA ALA A 661 2.99 -1.16 6.61
C ALA A 661 3.90 -1.50 7.78
N TYR A 662 3.44 -2.43 8.63
CA TYR A 662 4.26 -3.00 9.69
C TYR A 662 5.49 -3.67 9.09
N THR A 663 6.64 -3.26 9.60
CA THR A 663 7.94 -3.52 8.98
C THR A 663 8.33 -5.00 9.04
N ALA A 664 8.09 -5.69 10.16
CA ALA A 664 8.30 -7.13 10.27
C ALA A 664 7.40 -7.91 9.30
N ASP A 665 6.11 -7.58 9.25
CA ASP A 665 5.09 -8.28 8.45
C ASP A 665 5.50 -8.33 6.98
N ALA A 666 5.91 -7.18 6.43
CA ALA A 666 6.41 -7.08 5.06
C ALA A 666 7.61 -7.99 4.80
N TYR A 667 8.52 -8.13 5.78
CA TYR A 667 9.67 -9.04 5.67
C TYR A 667 9.26 -10.52 5.78
N LEU A 668 8.39 -10.85 6.73
CA LEU A 668 7.96 -12.23 6.98
C LEU A 668 7.29 -12.83 5.73
N THR A 669 6.52 -12.00 5.02
CA THR A 669 5.81 -12.35 3.77
C THR A 669 6.67 -12.24 2.50
N ALA A 670 7.85 -11.63 2.56
CA ALA A 670 8.59 -11.24 1.35
C ALA A 670 8.98 -12.41 0.44
N ASP A 671 9.28 -13.59 0.97
CA ASP A 671 9.78 -14.71 0.16
C ASP A 671 8.66 -15.29 -0.74
N SER A 672 7.48 -15.59 -0.19
CA SER A 672 6.29 -15.98 -0.96
C SER A 672 5.81 -14.87 -1.90
N ALA A 673 5.87 -13.60 -1.48
CA ALA A 673 5.52 -12.48 -2.36
C ALA A 673 6.46 -12.37 -3.57
N ILE A 674 7.78 -12.47 -3.36
CA ILE A 674 8.79 -12.46 -4.44
C ILE A 674 8.69 -13.70 -5.32
N ALA A 675 8.40 -14.87 -4.74
CA ALA A 675 8.26 -16.10 -5.51
C ALA A 675 7.00 -16.08 -6.38
N GLY A 676 5.89 -15.51 -5.89
CA GLY A 676 4.60 -15.49 -6.58
C GLY A 676 4.37 -14.31 -7.53
N PHE A 677 5.01 -13.16 -7.31
CA PHE A 677 4.69 -11.90 -8.01
C PHE A 677 5.93 -11.08 -8.39
N ASP A 678 5.80 -10.20 -9.41
CA ASP A 678 6.81 -9.20 -9.74
C ASP A 678 6.82 -8.07 -8.70
N MET A 679 7.60 -8.27 -7.64
CA MET A 679 7.67 -7.37 -6.49
C MET A 679 8.84 -6.39 -6.55
N GLN A 680 9.66 -6.42 -7.60
CA GLN A 680 10.94 -5.71 -7.60
C GLN A 680 10.78 -4.20 -7.45
N SER A 681 10.00 -3.56 -8.33
CA SER A 681 9.77 -2.10 -8.27
C SER A 681 8.96 -1.68 -7.04
N PHE A 682 8.04 -2.53 -6.58
CA PHE A 682 7.25 -2.28 -5.37
C PHE A 682 8.13 -2.19 -4.12
N TYR A 683 8.98 -3.19 -3.89
CA TYR A 683 9.89 -3.19 -2.75
C TYR A 683 11.03 -2.17 -2.89
N GLU A 684 11.49 -1.85 -4.09
CA GLU A 684 12.41 -0.72 -4.30
C GLU A 684 11.78 0.62 -3.87
N SER A 685 10.49 0.82 -4.14
CA SER A 685 9.75 2.00 -3.68
C SER A 685 9.65 2.01 -2.15
N TRP A 686 9.24 0.90 -1.54
CA TRP A 686 9.03 0.84 -0.09
C TRP A 686 10.33 0.92 0.74
N VAL A 687 11.42 0.32 0.27
CA VAL A 687 12.74 0.46 0.91
C VAL A 687 13.28 1.89 0.81
N ARG A 688 12.92 2.64 -0.25
CA ARG A 688 13.22 4.08 -0.31
C ARG A 688 12.46 4.86 0.75
N THR A 689 11.20 4.51 0.98
CA THR A 689 10.39 5.11 2.06
C THR A 689 11.04 4.92 3.43
N HIS A 690 11.76 3.81 3.69
CA HIS A 690 12.53 3.66 4.93
C HIS A 690 13.59 4.74 5.11
N ARG A 691 14.28 5.12 4.03
CA ARG A 691 15.27 6.20 4.09
C ARG A 691 14.62 7.54 4.39
N ASP A 692 13.47 7.79 3.79
CA ASP A 692 12.75 9.04 3.96
C ASP A 692 12.15 9.15 5.37
N ASP A 693 11.77 8.01 5.96
CA ASP A 693 11.15 7.92 7.28
C ASP A 693 12.15 7.76 8.45
N GLN A 694 13.42 7.48 8.14
CA GLN A 694 14.48 7.25 9.14
C GLN A 694 14.75 8.50 9.99
N LEU A 695 14.76 8.31 11.31
CA LEU A 695 15.03 9.37 12.29
C LEU A 695 16.51 9.82 12.26
N PRO A 696 16.80 11.03 12.79
CA PRO A 696 18.17 11.55 12.87
C PRO A 696 19.17 10.67 13.64
N ASP A 697 18.74 9.77 14.50
CA ASP A 697 19.60 8.81 15.22
C ASP A 697 19.79 7.47 14.49
N GLY A 698 19.07 7.22 13.40
CA GLY A 698 19.14 6.00 12.60
C GLY A 698 17.98 5.03 12.81
N THR A 699 17.10 5.27 13.78
CA THR A 699 15.94 4.41 14.07
C THR A 699 14.71 4.80 13.24
N PHE A 700 13.66 4.00 13.30
CA PHE A 700 12.32 4.29 12.80
C PHE A 700 11.30 3.51 13.65
N GLY A 701 10.03 3.86 13.54
CA GLY A 701 8.94 3.16 14.25
C GLY A 701 8.66 1.77 13.67
N ALA A 702 7.64 1.11 14.20
CA ALA A 702 7.25 -0.24 13.75
C ALA A 702 6.62 -0.26 12.34
N THR A 703 6.20 0.89 11.81
CA THR A 703 5.53 1.05 10.52
C THR A 703 6.26 2.04 9.63
N VAL A 704 6.30 1.81 8.31
CA VAL A 704 6.94 2.73 7.33
C VAL A 704 6.06 2.89 6.08
N PRO A 705 5.56 4.11 5.75
CA PRO A 705 5.65 5.36 6.52
C PRO A 705 5.10 5.19 7.95
N GLY A 706 5.74 5.84 8.91
CA GLY A 706 5.32 5.83 10.31
C GLY A 706 4.83 7.20 10.78
N SER A 707 3.81 7.19 11.64
CA SER A 707 3.37 8.39 12.36
C SER A 707 4.36 8.77 13.45
N ALA A 708 4.30 10.02 13.93
CA ALA A 708 5.09 10.52 15.05
C ALA A 708 4.87 9.67 16.31
N GLY A 709 3.61 9.28 16.58
CA GLY A 709 3.27 8.38 17.68
C GLY A 709 3.94 7.00 17.55
N SER A 710 3.93 6.41 16.35
CA SER A 710 4.58 5.12 16.07
C SER A 710 6.10 5.21 16.28
N LYS A 711 6.73 6.28 15.79
CA LYS A 711 8.18 6.55 15.91
C LYS A 711 8.63 6.78 17.35
N GLU A 712 7.78 7.34 18.20
CA GLU A 712 8.09 7.54 19.62
C GLU A 712 7.86 6.28 20.46
N GLN A 713 6.79 5.54 20.19
CA GLN A 713 6.35 4.44 21.05
C GLN A 713 6.98 3.09 20.71
N PHE A 714 7.30 2.84 19.44
CA PHE A 714 7.62 1.50 18.94
C PHE A 714 8.95 1.45 18.20
N VAL A 715 10.04 1.76 18.92
CA VAL A 715 11.41 1.59 18.43
C VAL A 715 11.89 0.17 18.77
N ASP A 716 11.81 -0.73 17.80
CA ASP A 716 12.10 -2.16 17.97
C ASP A 716 13.11 -2.65 16.91
N PRO A 717 14.32 -3.14 17.28
CA PRO A 717 15.30 -3.66 16.33
C PRO A 717 14.81 -4.89 15.57
N LEU A 718 13.89 -5.67 16.15
CA LEU A 718 13.35 -6.85 15.51
C LEU A 718 12.47 -6.45 14.31
N TRP A 719 11.52 -5.54 14.51
CA TRP A 719 10.64 -5.05 13.44
C TRP A 719 11.41 -4.24 12.41
N SER A 720 12.24 -3.31 12.87
CA SER A 720 13.00 -2.40 12.02
C SER A 720 14.14 -3.09 11.24
N SER A 721 14.52 -4.32 11.60
CA SER A 721 15.52 -5.11 10.86
C SER A 721 15.15 -5.34 9.38
N SER A 722 13.85 -5.28 9.05
CA SER A 722 13.32 -5.38 7.68
C SER A 722 14.00 -4.44 6.70
N TYR A 723 14.49 -3.27 7.14
CA TYR A 723 15.20 -2.36 6.25
C TYR A 723 16.46 -3.01 5.67
N VAL A 724 17.23 -3.72 6.49
CA VAL A 724 18.42 -4.46 6.05
C VAL A 724 18.02 -5.73 5.30
N LEU A 725 17.06 -6.48 5.83
CA LEU A 725 16.65 -7.77 5.28
C LEU A 725 16.00 -7.65 3.90
N MET A 726 15.11 -6.69 3.70
CA MET A 726 14.43 -6.49 2.42
C MET A 726 15.32 -5.81 1.38
N THR A 727 16.24 -4.93 1.81
CA THR A 727 17.30 -4.42 0.93
C THR A 727 18.18 -5.56 0.41
N TRP A 728 18.52 -6.52 1.28
CA TRP A 728 19.22 -7.73 0.84
C TRP A 728 18.38 -8.60 -0.09
N ASN A 729 17.07 -8.78 0.18
CA ASN A 729 16.20 -9.56 -0.70
C ASN A 729 16.18 -8.99 -2.13
N LEU A 730 16.15 -7.66 -2.30
CA LEU A 730 16.26 -7.01 -3.62
C LEU A 730 17.55 -7.43 -4.35
N TYR A 731 18.67 -7.51 -3.64
CA TYR A 731 19.93 -7.98 -4.21
C TYR A 731 19.95 -9.50 -4.44
N TRP A 732 19.49 -10.29 -3.48
CA TRP A 732 19.61 -11.74 -3.51
C TRP A 732 18.70 -12.36 -4.57
N TYR A 733 17.43 -11.95 -4.63
CA TYR A 733 16.47 -12.47 -5.59
C TYR A 733 16.59 -11.81 -6.97
N TYR A 734 16.81 -10.49 -7.04
CA TYR A 734 16.81 -9.76 -8.31
C TYR A 734 18.19 -9.32 -8.80
N GLY A 735 19.24 -9.49 -7.99
CA GLY A 735 20.59 -9.04 -8.34
C GLY A 735 20.78 -7.52 -8.30
N ASN A 736 19.82 -6.79 -7.74
CA ASN A 736 19.81 -5.33 -7.69
C ASN A 736 20.90 -4.79 -6.77
N THR A 737 22.02 -4.37 -7.36
CA THR A 737 23.15 -3.82 -6.59
C THR A 737 22.91 -2.37 -6.20
N ARG A 738 22.14 -1.62 -7.00
CA ARG A 738 21.79 -0.21 -6.75
C ARG A 738 21.00 -0.05 -5.44
N ALA A 739 20.09 -0.97 -5.12
CA ALA A 739 19.38 -0.95 -3.84
C ALA A 739 20.34 -1.03 -2.63
N LEU A 740 21.40 -1.84 -2.70
CA LEU A 740 22.41 -1.88 -1.63
C LEU A 740 23.15 -0.55 -1.52
N GLU A 741 23.56 0.03 -2.66
CA GLU A 741 24.30 1.30 -2.73
C GLU A 741 23.49 2.46 -2.14
N ASP A 742 22.25 2.60 -2.61
CA ASP A 742 21.34 3.69 -2.25
C ASP A 742 20.92 3.67 -0.78
N ASN A 743 20.92 2.50 -0.14
CA ASN A 743 20.44 2.31 1.23
C ASN A 743 21.56 2.07 2.26
N TYR A 744 22.81 1.86 1.81
CA TYR A 744 23.89 1.48 2.71
C TYR A 744 24.09 2.43 3.89
N ALA A 745 24.05 3.75 3.62
CA ALA A 745 24.29 4.74 4.65
C ALA A 745 23.22 4.69 5.76
N GLY A 746 21.95 4.54 5.39
CA GLY A 746 20.84 4.40 6.32
C GLY A 746 20.93 3.09 7.11
N MET A 747 21.18 1.97 6.42
CA MET A 747 21.31 0.65 7.07
C MET A 747 22.48 0.62 8.06
N LYS A 748 23.63 1.20 7.69
CA LYS A 748 24.78 1.32 8.60
C LYS A 748 24.43 2.15 9.83
N LYS A 749 23.78 3.31 9.64
CA LYS A 749 23.40 4.19 10.74
C LYS A 749 22.42 3.50 11.72
N TRP A 750 21.47 2.74 11.18
CA TRP A 750 20.55 1.92 11.96
C TRP A 750 21.30 0.88 12.81
N LEU A 751 22.25 0.14 12.21
CA LEU A 751 23.01 -0.86 12.95
C LEU A 751 23.97 -0.23 13.96
N ASP A 752 24.64 0.88 13.61
CA ASP A 752 25.50 1.64 14.52
C ASP A 752 24.74 2.10 15.77
N HIS A 753 23.46 2.52 15.63
CA HIS A 753 22.60 2.86 16.76
C HIS A 753 22.42 1.67 17.70
N TYR A 754 22.02 0.52 17.17
CA TYR A 754 21.78 -0.65 18.02
C TYR A 754 23.05 -1.26 18.58
N GLU A 755 24.16 -1.22 17.86
CA GLU A 755 25.49 -1.58 18.38
C GLU A 755 25.85 -0.73 19.60
N ALA A 756 25.66 0.59 19.53
CA ALA A 756 25.90 1.47 20.68
C ALA A 756 24.93 1.19 21.84
N THR A 757 23.66 0.95 21.54
CA THR A 757 22.62 0.65 22.53
C THR A 757 22.92 -0.65 23.29
N ILE A 758 23.24 -1.75 22.59
CA ILE A 758 23.50 -3.03 23.25
C ILE A 758 24.90 -3.12 23.86
N GLY A 759 25.86 -2.32 23.38
CA GLY A 759 27.18 -2.23 24.00
C GLY A 759 27.12 -1.81 25.48
N ALA A 760 26.10 -1.05 25.87
CA ALA A 760 25.86 -0.65 27.27
C ALA A 760 25.28 -1.78 28.15
N THR A 761 24.77 -2.85 27.54
CA THR A 761 24.06 -3.96 28.21
C THR A 761 24.76 -5.31 27.98
N GLY A 762 26.04 -5.28 27.61
CA GLY A 762 26.83 -6.49 27.38
C GLY A 762 26.44 -7.23 26.10
N ASN A 763 26.10 -6.49 25.04
CA ASN A 763 25.69 -6.99 23.72
C ASN A 763 24.38 -7.78 23.70
N VAL A 764 23.52 -7.61 24.70
CA VAL A 764 22.17 -8.16 24.75
C VAL A 764 21.16 -7.03 24.69
N TYR A 765 20.19 -7.10 23.78
CA TYR A 765 19.15 -6.09 23.72
C TYR A 765 18.18 -6.21 24.91
N THR A 766 17.90 -5.08 25.57
CA THR A 766 16.99 -5.00 26.73
C THR A 766 15.94 -3.91 26.61
N GLY A 767 15.80 -3.31 25.41
CA GLY A 767 14.80 -2.27 25.13
C GLY A 767 13.43 -2.85 24.82
N PHE A 768 12.53 -1.99 24.32
CA PHE A 768 11.22 -2.42 23.84
C PHE A 768 11.37 -3.35 22.64
N SER A 769 10.62 -4.45 22.64
CA SER A 769 10.38 -5.26 21.47
C SER A 769 9.04 -5.99 21.60
N PHE A 770 8.33 -6.17 20.50
CA PHE A 770 7.12 -6.99 20.46
C PHE A 770 7.44 -8.50 20.60
N GLY A 771 8.69 -8.91 20.42
CA GLY A 771 9.14 -10.29 20.58
C GLY A 771 8.53 -11.25 19.56
N ASP A 772 8.24 -12.48 19.98
CA ASP A 772 7.58 -13.46 19.13
C ASP A 772 6.05 -13.27 19.16
N TRP A 773 5.58 -12.29 18.38
CA TRP A 773 4.20 -11.83 18.37
C TRP A 773 3.20 -12.97 18.10
N LEU A 774 2.17 -13.09 18.95
CA LEU A 774 1.05 -14.06 18.81
C LEU A 774 1.45 -15.54 18.91
N ASP A 775 2.43 -15.88 19.77
CA ASP A 775 2.66 -17.26 20.24
C ASP A 775 1.36 -17.86 20.85
N PRO A 776 0.89 -19.04 20.39
CA PRO A 776 -0.35 -19.66 20.87
C PRO A 776 -0.26 -20.24 22.29
N THR A 777 0.92 -20.27 22.90
CA THR A 777 1.18 -20.90 24.21
C THR A 777 1.00 -19.90 25.36
N PRO A 778 0.12 -20.18 26.34
CA PRO A 778 -0.10 -19.30 27.48
C PRO A 778 1.18 -18.96 28.27
N GLY A 779 1.20 -17.77 28.89
CA GLY A 779 2.30 -17.31 29.76
C GLY A 779 3.32 -16.42 29.04
N ALA A 780 4.51 -16.27 29.61
CA ALA A 780 5.60 -15.53 28.97
C ALA A 780 6.10 -16.36 27.78
N GLY A 781 5.94 -15.84 26.55
CA GLY A 781 6.40 -16.46 25.30
C GLY A 781 7.93 -16.64 25.23
N ALA A 782 8.52 -16.60 24.04
CA ALA A 782 9.98 -16.69 23.88
C ALA A 782 10.79 -15.52 24.48
N GLY A 783 10.11 -14.60 25.20
CA GLY A 783 10.66 -13.35 25.70
C GLY A 783 10.84 -12.32 24.59
N THR A 784 11.41 -11.17 24.94
CA THR A 784 11.63 -10.05 24.01
C THR A 784 13.11 -9.80 23.76
N ARG A 785 13.97 -10.10 24.75
CA ARG A 785 15.42 -9.85 24.67
C ARG A 785 16.09 -10.83 23.70
N LEU A 786 15.70 -12.11 23.79
CA LEU A 786 16.28 -13.17 22.98
C LEU A 786 15.96 -12.96 21.48
N PRO A 787 14.70 -12.85 21.03
CA PRO A 787 14.42 -12.64 19.61
C PRO A 787 15.07 -11.36 19.05
N ALA A 788 15.01 -10.24 19.80
CA ALA A 788 15.61 -8.99 19.37
C ALA A 788 17.14 -9.09 19.21
N THR A 789 17.83 -9.73 20.15
CA THR A 789 19.28 -9.94 20.08
C THR A 789 19.67 -10.87 18.92
N ALA A 790 18.87 -11.92 18.67
CA ALA A 790 19.07 -12.82 17.52
C ALA A 790 18.96 -12.08 16.18
N TYR A 791 18.01 -11.15 16.05
CA TYR A 791 17.86 -10.33 14.84
C TYR A 791 18.98 -9.29 14.67
N LEU A 792 19.55 -8.76 15.76
CA LEU A 792 20.76 -7.93 15.69
C LEU A 792 21.98 -8.73 15.21
N HIS A 793 22.15 -9.98 15.66
CA HIS A 793 23.17 -10.88 15.12
C HIS A 793 22.95 -11.14 13.61
N ARG A 794 21.71 -11.45 13.22
CA ARG A 794 21.34 -11.71 11.82
C ARG A 794 21.66 -10.52 10.91
N THR A 795 21.26 -9.32 11.32
CA THR A 795 21.49 -8.10 10.55
C THR A 795 22.95 -7.67 10.54
N ALA A 796 23.72 -7.84 11.63
CA ALA A 796 25.16 -7.62 11.63
C ALA A 796 25.89 -8.55 10.65
N THR A 797 25.56 -9.85 10.68
CA THR A 797 26.08 -10.85 9.72
C THR A 797 25.76 -10.45 8.28
N LEU A 798 24.54 -9.96 8.04
CA LEU A 798 24.11 -9.53 6.72
C LEU A 798 24.78 -8.23 6.27
N MET A 799 24.97 -7.27 7.17
CA MET A 799 25.70 -6.04 6.90
C MET A 799 27.16 -6.29 6.56
N ALA A 800 27.81 -7.30 7.17
CA ALA A 800 29.14 -7.74 6.76
C ALA A 800 29.17 -8.25 5.31
N LYS A 801 28.15 -9.03 4.90
CA LYS A 801 27.99 -9.50 3.51
C LYS A 801 27.73 -8.34 2.54
N ILE A 802 26.82 -7.42 2.89
CA ILE A 802 26.50 -6.23 2.09
C ILE A 802 27.76 -5.37 1.91
N ALA A 803 28.49 -5.09 3.00
CA ALA A 803 29.74 -4.33 2.95
C ALA A 803 30.79 -5.01 2.06
N THR A 804 30.87 -6.35 2.08
CA THR A 804 31.73 -7.12 1.18
C THR A 804 31.34 -6.96 -0.29
N VAL A 805 30.05 -7.07 -0.61
CA VAL A 805 29.52 -6.86 -1.98
C VAL A 805 29.87 -5.46 -2.49
N LEU A 806 29.75 -4.44 -1.64
CA LEU A 806 30.06 -3.04 -1.97
C LEU A 806 31.55 -2.67 -1.86
N GLY A 807 32.43 -3.63 -1.55
CA GLY A 807 33.87 -3.39 -1.43
C GLY A 807 34.31 -2.60 -0.19
N LYS A 808 33.43 -2.45 0.82
CA LYS A 808 33.67 -1.73 2.08
C LYS A 808 34.34 -2.63 3.12
N LYS A 809 35.60 -2.97 2.87
CA LYS A 809 36.36 -3.98 3.63
C LYS A 809 36.45 -3.70 5.15
N ALA A 810 36.61 -2.45 5.56
CA ALA A 810 36.71 -2.10 6.97
C ALA A 810 35.38 -2.34 7.70
N ASP A 811 34.28 -1.88 7.12
CA ASP A 811 32.93 -2.10 7.63
C ASP A 811 32.59 -3.60 7.65
N ALA A 812 32.98 -4.35 6.62
CA ALA A 812 32.77 -5.81 6.59
C ALA A 812 33.43 -6.52 7.79
N ALA A 813 34.71 -6.22 8.05
CA ALA A 813 35.43 -6.79 9.19
C ALA A 813 34.87 -6.33 10.55
N HIS A 814 34.42 -5.07 10.63
CA HIS A 814 33.76 -4.53 11.81
C HIS A 814 32.47 -5.28 12.13
N PHE A 815 31.56 -5.39 11.15
CA PHE A 815 30.28 -6.07 11.35
C PHE A 815 30.41 -7.58 11.58
N GLU A 816 31.42 -8.22 10.98
CA GLU A 816 31.75 -9.63 11.29
C GLU A 816 32.21 -9.79 12.74
N THR A 817 33.06 -8.88 13.22
CA THR A 817 33.51 -8.86 14.63
C THR A 817 32.33 -8.61 15.57
N PHE A 818 31.49 -7.63 15.26
CA PHE A 818 30.30 -7.30 16.06
C PHE A 818 29.31 -8.47 16.09
N ALA A 819 29.03 -9.12 14.96
CA ALA A 819 28.18 -10.31 14.92
C ALA A 819 28.72 -11.42 15.85
N GLY A 820 30.03 -11.70 15.81
CA GLY A 820 30.65 -12.67 16.73
C GLY A 820 30.46 -12.30 18.20
N GLN A 821 30.66 -11.03 18.56
CA GLN A 821 30.46 -10.55 19.93
C GLN A 821 29.00 -10.66 20.42
N VAL A 822 28.03 -10.46 19.52
CA VAL A 822 26.61 -10.66 19.83
C VAL A 822 26.30 -12.15 19.99
N ALA A 823 26.87 -13.02 19.14
CA ALA A 823 26.70 -14.48 19.27
C ALA A 823 27.25 -15.00 20.60
N ASP A 824 28.45 -14.57 20.99
CA ASP A 824 29.07 -14.94 22.27
C ASP A 824 28.17 -14.50 23.45
N ALA A 825 27.75 -13.24 23.48
CA ALA A 825 26.88 -12.71 24.53
C ALA A 825 25.50 -13.38 24.56
N PHE A 826 24.96 -13.74 23.39
CA PHE A 826 23.70 -14.48 23.27
C PHE A 826 23.81 -15.86 23.91
N ASN A 827 24.87 -16.60 23.58
CA ASN A 827 25.11 -17.93 24.13
C ASN A 827 25.35 -17.88 25.64
N ASP A 828 26.18 -16.95 26.12
CA ASP A 828 26.46 -16.75 27.55
C ASP A 828 25.20 -16.40 28.37
N THR A 829 24.24 -15.71 27.75
CA THR A 829 23.04 -15.20 28.45
C THR A 829 21.87 -16.18 28.40
N PHE A 830 21.64 -16.81 27.26
CA PHE A 830 20.39 -17.52 26.97
C PHE A 830 20.54 -19.03 26.88
N TYR A 831 21.75 -19.58 26.70
CA TYR A 831 21.96 -21.02 26.61
C TYR A 831 22.07 -21.64 28.01
N ASP A 832 21.28 -22.68 28.26
CA ASP A 832 21.38 -23.52 29.45
C ASP A 832 22.08 -24.82 29.08
N GLU A 833 23.33 -24.99 29.52
CA GLU A 833 24.16 -26.16 29.21
C GLU A 833 23.60 -27.46 29.83
N GLU A 834 22.97 -27.39 31.02
CA GLU A 834 22.41 -28.58 31.69
C GLU A 834 21.17 -29.08 30.94
N ARG A 835 20.33 -28.16 30.46
CA ARG A 835 19.11 -28.49 29.71
C ARG A 835 19.37 -28.71 28.23
N GLY A 836 20.44 -28.13 27.69
CA GLY A 836 20.74 -28.13 26.25
C GLY A 836 19.73 -27.31 25.45
N THR A 837 19.24 -26.19 25.99
CA THR A 837 18.16 -25.38 25.41
C THR A 837 18.39 -23.89 25.64
N TYR A 838 17.78 -23.05 24.81
CA TYR A 838 17.76 -21.60 24.99
C TYR A 838 16.47 -21.12 25.66
N ALA A 839 16.57 -20.11 26.51
CA ALA A 839 15.43 -19.41 27.09
C ALA A 839 15.78 -17.96 27.51
N ASP A 840 14.88 -17.00 27.28
CA ASP A 840 15.02 -15.63 27.83
C ASP A 840 14.76 -15.61 29.35
N ASN A 841 13.76 -16.39 29.79
CA ASN A 841 13.51 -16.65 31.20
C ASN A 841 13.88 -18.10 31.54
N PRO A 842 14.96 -18.35 32.31
CA PRO A 842 15.41 -19.72 32.66
C PRO A 842 14.41 -20.55 33.49
N SER A 843 13.36 -19.92 34.00
CA SER A 843 12.26 -20.60 34.73
C SER A 843 11.02 -20.85 33.87
N ALA A 844 11.01 -20.42 32.61
CA ALA A 844 9.90 -20.67 31.69
C ALA A 844 9.93 -22.11 31.16
N ASP A 845 8.75 -22.61 30.79
CA ASP A 845 8.64 -23.85 30.02
C ASP A 845 9.32 -23.69 28.64
N TYR A 846 9.61 -24.82 27.98
CA TYR A 846 10.24 -24.84 26.67
C TYR A 846 9.47 -23.99 25.65
N ARG A 847 10.18 -23.12 24.93
CA ARG A 847 9.65 -22.26 23.86
C ARG A 847 10.36 -22.60 22.54
N GLN A 848 9.59 -22.97 21.52
CA GLN A 848 10.14 -23.35 20.20
C GLN A 848 10.96 -22.20 19.59
N THR A 849 10.42 -20.98 19.55
CA THR A 849 11.11 -19.83 18.95
C THR A 849 12.46 -19.53 19.59
N ALA A 850 12.59 -19.70 20.90
CA ALA A 850 13.85 -19.49 21.61
C ALA A 850 14.98 -20.42 21.10
N ASN A 851 14.63 -21.59 20.56
CA ASN A 851 15.57 -22.59 20.05
C ASN A 851 15.64 -22.60 18.51
N VAL A 852 14.55 -22.23 17.82
CA VAL A 852 14.50 -22.12 16.35
C VAL A 852 15.41 -21.00 15.85
N LEU A 853 15.33 -19.79 16.42
CA LEU A 853 16.09 -18.64 15.93
C LEU A 853 17.61 -18.83 15.96
N PRO A 854 18.24 -19.29 17.07
CA PRO A 854 19.69 -19.50 17.05
C PRO A 854 20.12 -20.64 16.12
N LEU A 855 19.28 -21.67 15.91
CA LEU A 855 19.54 -22.73 14.92
C LEU A 855 19.51 -22.17 13.49
N ALA A 856 18.51 -21.34 13.18
CA ALA A 856 18.30 -20.73 11.87
C ALA A 856 19.38 -19.68 11.52
N PHE A 857 19.80 -18.89 12.52
CA PHE A 857 20.76 -17.80 12.31
C PHE A 857 22.22 -18.22 12.51
N GLY A 858 22.47 -19.49 12.81
CA GLY A 858 23.82 -20.04 13.00
C GLY A 858 24.52 -19.52 14.26
N ILE A 859 23.77 -19.23 15.32
CA ILE A 859 24.29 -18.75 16.60
C ILE A 859 24.74 -19.92 17.49
N VAL A 860 24.05 -21.07 17.39
CA VAL A 860 24.35 -22.25 18.20
C VAL A 860 25.77 -22.77 17.88
N PRO A 861 26.66 -22.92 18.87
CA PRO A 861 27.94 -23.57 18.67
C PRO A 861 27.77 -24.99 18.10
N GLU A 862 28.66 -25.39 17.19
CA GLU A 862 28.52 -26.66 16.45
C GLU A 862 28.39 -27.88 17.38
N GLU A 863 29.12 -27.89 18.50
CA GLU A 863 29.07 -28.95 19.52
C GLU A 863 27.71 -29.08 20.24
N HIS A 864 26.89 -28.03 20.24
CA HIS A 864 25.58 -28.01 20.89
C HIS A 864 24.42 -28.12 19.91
N ARG A 865 24.69 -27.97 18.60
CA ARG A 865 23.66 -27.90 17.55
C ARG A 865 22.76 -29.14 17.53
N GLU A 866 23.33 -30.34 17.56
CA GLU A 866 22.55 -31.59 17.57
C GLU A 866 21.66 -31.71 18.80
N THR A 867 22.14 -31.33 19.98
CA THR A 867 21.37 -31.38 21.23
C THR A 867 20.19 -30.42 21.22
N VAL A 868 20.40 -29.17 20.78
CA VAL A 868 19.36 -28.15 20.69
C VAL A 868 18.29 -28.56 19.67
N LEU A 869 18.72 -29.08 18.51
CA LEU A 869 17.82 -29.62 17.50
C LEU A 869 17.00 -30.81 18.03
N ALA A 870 17.63 -31.76 18.71
CA ALA A 870 16.94 -32.92 19.27
C ALA A 870 15.88 -32.50 20.30
N ASN A 871 16.16 -31.48 21.12
CA ASN A 871 15.19 -30.92 22.05
C ASN A 871 14.02 -30.21 21.34
N LEU A 872 14.28 -29.50 20.24
CA LEU A 872 13.22 -28.88 19.42
C LEU A 872 12.30 -29.94 18.81
N VAL A 873 12.87 -30.95 18.16
CA VAL A 873 12.12 -32.08 17.57
C VAL A 873 11.26 -32.76 18.64
N LYS A 874 11.84 -33.06 19.79
CA LYS A 874 11.14 -33.67 20.92
C LYS A 874 9.98 -32.81 21.43
N ASP A 875 10.15 -31.49 21.54
CA ASP A 875 9.06 -30.61 21.99
C ASP A 875 7.89 -30.63 21.00
N VAL A 876 8.18 -30.53 19.69
CA VAL A 876 7.16 -30.61 18.63
C VAL A 876 6.38 -31.94 18.73
N GLU A 877 7.08 -33.07 18.86
CA GLU A 877 6.46 -34.40 18.98
C GLU A 877 5.61 -34.54 20.26
N VAL A 878 6.13 -34.09 21.41
CA VAL A 878 5.41 -34.17 22.71
C VAL A 878 4.15 -33.30 22.70
N ARG A 879 4.15 -32.21 21.92
CA ARG A 879 2.97 -31.37 21.71
C ARG A 879 2.00 -31.94 20.67
N GLY A 880 2.21 -33.16 20.19
CA GLY A 880 1.34 -33.79 19.19
C GLY A 880 1.55 -33.22 17.79
N ASN A 881 2.80 -32.91 17.44
CA ASN A 881 3.20 -32.29 16.16
C ASN A 881 2.57 -30.91 15.96
N HIS A 882 2.49 -30.11 17.03
CA HIS A 882 2.04 -28.73 16.99
C HIS A 882 3.20 -27.74 17.12
N LEU A 883 3.09 -26.66 16.35
CA LEU A 883 3.91 -25.47 16.58
C LEU A 883 3.50 -24.77 17.88
N SER A 884 4.43 -24.04 18.47
CA SER A 884 4.21 -23.09 19.57
C SER A 884 4.95 -21.78 19.32
N THR A 885 5.01 -21.39 18.05
CA THR A 885 5.72 -20.20 17.57
C THR A 885 4.73 -19.08 17.25
N GLY A 886 5.11 -17.85 17.58
CA GLY A 886 4.51 -16.63 17.04
C GLY A 886 5.05 -16.31 15.64
N ALA A 887 4.79 -15.09 15.17
CA ALA A 887 5.11 -14.65 13.80
C ALA A 887 6.59 -14.83 13.45
N ILE A 888 7.48 -14.59 14.43
CA ILE A 888 8.93 -14.59 14.21
C ILE A 888 9.48 -16.00 14.14
N GLY A 889 9.10 -16.88 15.08
CA GLY A 889 9.56 -18.27 15.08
C GLY A 889 8.97 -19.09 13.94
N THR A 890 7.73 -18.80 13.53
CA THR A 890 7.01 -19.58 12.51
C THR A 890 7.71 -19.54 11.17
N LYS A 891 8.33 -18.40 10.81
CA LYS A 891 9.09 -18.25 9.56
C LYS A 891 10.19 -19.30 9.39
N ASP A 892 10.84 -19.68 10.47
CA ASP A 892 12.04 -20.52 10.43
C ASP A 892 11.80 -21.97 10.91
N LEU A 893 10.65 -22.28 11.54
CA LEU A 893 10.38 -23.62 12.10
C LEU A 893 10.39 -24.73 11.03
N LEU A 894 9.56 -24.63 9.99
CA LEU A 894 9.48 -25.66 8.94
C LEU A 894 10.80 -25.79 8.16
N PRO A 895 11.48 -24.69 7.76
CA PRO A 895 12.81 -24.75 7.18
C PRO A 895 13.83 -25.46 8.07
N VAL A 896 13.95 -25.09 9.35
CA VAL A 896 14.92 -25.70 10.28
C VAL A 896 14.69 -27.19 10.43
N LEU A 897 13.44 -27.64 10.59
CA LEU A 897 13.11 -29.07 10.66
C LEU A 897 13.50 -29.78 9.36
N THR A 898 13.16 -29.22 8.20
CA THR A 898 13.39 -29.85 6.90
C THR A 898 14.87 -29.93 6.55
N ASP A 899 15.61 -28.83 6.70
CA ASP A 899 17.05 -28.77 6.41
C ASP A 899 17.88 -29.66 7.34
N SER A 900 17.34 -29.96 8.53
CA SER A 900 17.98 -30.87 9.50
C SER A 900 17.55 -32.34 9.35
N GLY A 901 16.85 -32.69 8.27
CA GLY A 901 16.46 -34.07 7.97
C GLY A 901 15.14 -34.54 8.59
N HIS A 902 14.38 -33.64 9.22
CA HIS A 902 13.07 -33.90 9.84
C HIS A 902 11.89 -33.41 8.96
N GLY A 903 12.00 -33.56 7.64
CA GLY A 903 10.98 -33.10 6.69
C GLY A 903 9.60 -33.74 6.87
N GLU A 904 9.54 -35.01 7.31
CA GLU A 904 8.26 -35.67 7.65
C GLU A 904 7.57 -34.97 8.84
N LEU A 905 8.33 -34.59 9.88
CA LEU A 905 7.79 -33.85 11.01
C LEU A 905 7.34 -32.45 10.61
N ALA A 906 8.08 -31.79 9.71
CA ALA A 906 7.66 -30.49 9.16
C ALA A 906 6.33 -30.60 8.39
N TYR A 907 6.15 -31.66 7.59
CA TYR A 907 4.87 -31.95 6.93
C TYR A 907 3.76 -32.16 7.95
N ASP A 908 3.98 -33.01 8.96
CA ASP A 908 3.00 -33.28 10.01
C ASP A 908 2.57 -32.00 10.74
N VAL A 909 3.52 -31.09 11.04
CA VAL A 909 3.22 -29.78 11.65
C VAL A 909 2.39 -28.91 10.69
N ALA A 910 2.75 -28.86 9.41
CA ALA A 910 2.07 -28.03 8.42
C ALA A 910 0.61 -28.47 8.19
N THR A 911 0.36 -29.79 8.15
CA THR A 911 -0.95 -30.36 7.82
C THR A 911 -1.79 -30.74 9.03
N ASN A 912 -1.32 -30.49 10.26
CA ASN A 912 -2.02 -30.90 11.48
C ASN A 912 -3.41 -30.22 11.58
N PRO A 913 -4.53 -31.00 11.60
CA PRO A 913 -5.87 -30.42 11.59
C PRO A 913 -6.32 -29.89 12.96
N THR A 914 -5.58 -30.12 14.05
CA THR A 914 -5.97 -29.65 15.39
C THR A 914 -5.28 -28.33 15.78
N TYR A 915 -5.86 -27.60 16.73
CA TYR A 915 -5.28 -26.34 17.19
C TYR A 915 -3.96 -26.57 17.96
N PRO A 916 -2.93 -25.73 17.76
CA PRO A 916 -2.80 -24.65 16.77
C PRO A 916 -2.08 -25.09 15.47
N GLY A 917 -2.37 -24.41 14.35
CA GLY A 917 -1.64 -24.59 13.09
C GLY A 917 -2.46 -24.25 11.84
N TRP A 918 -1.81 -24.33 10.66
CA TRP A 918 -2.47 -24.08 9.38
C TRP A 918 -3.51 -25.15 9.03
N GLY A 919 -3.25 -26.43 9.31
CA GLY A 919 -4.23 -27.50 9.06
C GLY A 919 -5.53 -27.23 9.79
N TYR A 920 -5.47 -26.80 11.05
CA TYR A 920 -6.63 -26.36 11.81
C TYR A 920 -7.41 -25.21 11.17
N TRP A 921 -6.73 -24.17 10.70
CA TRP A 921 -7.40 -23.07 9.99
C TRP A 921 -8.19 -23.55 8.78
N PHE A 922 -7.62 -24.43 7.95
CA PHE A 922 -8.20 -24.78 6.67
C PHE A 922 -9.13 -25.99 6.69
N GLU A 923 -8.92 -26.94 7.59
CA GLU A 923 -9.77 -28.13 7.74
C GLU A 923 -10.92 -27.90 8.70
N GLU A 924 -10.64 -27.34 9.89
CA GLU A 924 -11.66 -27.18 10.93
C GLU A 924 -12.40 -25.85 10.84
N LEU A 925 -11.71 -24.77 10.47
CA LEU A 925 -12.30 -23.42 10.44
C LEU A 925 -12.67 -22.93 9.04
N GLY A 926 -12.26 -23.63 7.99
CA GLY A 926 -12.57 -23.28 6.60
C GLY A 926 -11.95 -21.96 6.13
N ALA A 927 -10.74 -21.65 6.59
CA ALA A 927 -9.99 -20.48 6.14
C ALA A 927 -9.74 -20.50 4.62
N THR A 928 -9.77 -19.31 4.02
CA THR A 928 -9.53 -19.08 2.58
C THR A 928 -8.46 -18.01 2.32
N THR A 929 -7.87 -17.50 3.40
CA THR A 929 -6.87 -16.44 3.52
C THR A 929 -6.04 -16.74 4.77
N MET A 930 -4.87 -16.13 4.91
CA MET A 930 -4.06 -16.24 6.13
C MET A 930 -4.59 -15.29 7.21
N TRP A 931 -4.49 -15.70 8.47
CA TRP A 931 -5.07 -14.97 9.60
C TRP A 931 -3.99 -14.36 10.50
N GLU A 932 -4.39 -13.39 11.32
CA GLU A 932 -3.52 -12.70 12.27
C GLU A 932 -3.14 -13.61 13.45
N GLU A 933 -4.10 -14.37 14.00
CA GLU A 933 -3.91 -15.18 15.21
C GLU A 933 -4.33 -16.64 14.98
N TRP A 934 -3.67 -17.57 15.69
CA TRP A 934 -3.99 -19.00 15.61
C TRP A 934 -5.42 -19.40 16.04
N PRO A 935 -6.06 -18.80 17.07
CA PRO A 935 -7.39 -19.21 17.52
C PRO A 935 -8.52 -18.87 16.53
N ALA A 936 -9.67 -19.57 16.66
CA ALA A 936 -10.86 -19.34 15.82
C ALA A 936 -11.47 -17.94 15.89
N HIS A 937 -11.11 -17.16 16.92
CA HIS A 937 -11.58 -15.79 17.12
C HIS A 937 -10.56 -14.74 16.67
N SER A 938 -9.59 -15.12 15.81
CA SER A 938 -8.60 -14.22 15.23
C SER A 938 -9.18 -12.86 14.89
N ARG A 939 -8.50 -11.80 15.34
CA ARG A 939 -8.92 -10.43 15.11
C ARG A 939 -9.03 -10.14 13.61
N SER A 940 -7.97 -10.22 12.83
CA SER A 940 -8.06 -10.24 11.36
C SER A 940 -8.01 -11.66 10.79
N GLN A 941 -8.78 -11.87 9.72
CA GLN A 941 -8.74 -13.07 8.88
C GLN A 941 -8.03 -12.82 7.54
N ASN A 942 -7.19 -11.77 7.44
CA ASN A 942 -6.51 -11.41 6.20
C ASN A 942 -5.14 -10.76 6.47
N HIS A 943 -4.25 -11.51 7.12
CA HIS A 943 -2.93 -11.08 7.60
C HIS A 943 -1.83 -12.02 7.10
N ALA A 944 -0.80 -11.48 6.43
CA ALA A 944 0.08 -12.31 5.58
C ALA A 944 1.28 -12.97 6.29
N PHE A 945 1.65 -12.54 7.51
CA PHE A 945 2.94 -12.94 8.11
C PHE A 945 3.00 -14.41 8.55
N PHE A 946 1.85 -15.05 8.80
CA PHE A 946 1.81 -16.49 9.09
C PHE A 946 1.77 -17.35 7.83
N GLY A 947 1.68 -16.75 6.64
CA GLY A 947 1.70 -17.48 5.37
C GLY A 947 3.06 -18.08 4.97
N THR A 948 4.04 -18.12 5.88
CA THR A 948 5.39 -18.66 5.67
C THR A 948 5.42 -20.16 5.36
N VAL A 949 4.31 -20.88 5.56
CA VAL A 949 4.14 -22.22 4.99
C VAL A 949 4.29 -22.22 3.46
N ASP A 950 3.86 -21.15 2.77
CA ASP A 950 4.04 -21.01 1.32
C ASP A 950 5.50 -20.82 0.93
N ASP A 951 6.30 -20.12 1.76
CA ASP A 951 7.76 -20.06 1.58
C ASP A 951 8.35 -21.49 1.57
N TRP A 952 7.90 -22.34 2.51
CA TRP A 952 8.31 -23.74 2.61
C TRP A 952 7.84 -24.59 1.40
N LEU A 953 6.65 -24.32 0.86
CA LEU A 953 6.15 -24.97 -0.36
C LEU A 953 7.08 -24.72 -1.56
N TYR A 954 7.46 -23.47 -1.79
CA TYR A 954 8.41 -23.12 -2.85
C TYR A 954 9.81 -23.67 -2.58
N GLN A 955 10.36 -23.38 -1.41
CA GLN A 955 11.78 -23.54 -1.13
C GLN A 955 12.16 -24.98 -0.82
N GLN A 956 11.26 -25.75 -0.18
CA GLN A 956 11.59 -27.07 0.35
C GLN A 956 10.74 -28.19 -0.24
N VAL A 957 9.41 -28.01 -0.40
CA VAL A 957 8.57 -29.05 -1.03
C VAL A 957 8.89 -29.14 -2.52
N ALA A 958 8.82 -28.03 -3.25
CA ALA A 958 9.26 -27.96 -4.63
C ALA A 958 10.78 -27.78 -4.76
N GLY A 959 11.43 -27.17 -3.76
CA GLY A 959 12.88 -27.19 -3.63
C GLY A 959 13.63 -26.05 -4.31
N ILE A 960 13.00 -24.93 -4.67
CA ILE A 960 13.64 -23.85 -5.43
C ILE A 960 14.20 -22.78 -4.50
N THR A 961 15.52 -22.60 -4.47
CA THR A 961 16.17 -21.49 -3.74
C THR A 961 17.28 -20.83 -4.57
N PRO A 962 17.41 -19.49 -4.53
CA PRO A 962 18.59 -18.82 -5.08
C PRO A 962 19.83 -19.17 -4.27
N ALA A 963 20.89 -19.61 -4.96
CA ALA A 963 22.20 -19.94 -4.37
C ALA A 963 23.28 -18.89 -4.71
N ALA A 964 22.93 -17.90 -5.54
CA ALA A 964 23.70 -16.70 -5.81
C ALA A 964 22.75 -15.57 -6.24
N PRO A 965 23.18 -14.29 -6.15
CA PRO A 965 22.35 -13.14 -6.46
C PRO A 965 21.72 -13.20 -7.86
N GLY A 966 20.45 -12.83 -7.97
CA GLY A 966 19.71 -12.79 -9.23
C GLY A 966 19.49 -14.16 -9.87
N PHE A 967 19.45 -15.23 -9.07
CA PHE A 967 19.38 -16.63 -9.52
C PHE A 967 20.50 -17.02 -10.51
N SER A 968 21.64 -16.33 -10.50
CA SER A 968 22.81 -16.70 -11.31
C SER A 968 23.34 -18.11 -10.98
N LYS A 969 23.07 -18.57 -9.75
CA LYS A 969 23.12 -19.98 -9.36
C LYS A 969 21.84 -20.31 -8.59
N VAL A 970 21.26 -21.47 -8.88
CA VAL A 970 20.04 -21.99 -8.24
C VAL A 970 20.37 -23.28 -7.50
N LYS A 971 19.73 -23.52 -6.36
CA LYS A 971 19.68 -24.83 -5.72
C LYS A 971 18.28 -25.40 -5.94
N ILE A 972 18.22 -26.62 -6.46
CA ILE A 972 16.98 -27.39 -6.62
C ILE A 972 17.09 -28.63 -5.72
N GLN A 973 16.44 -28.59 -4.56
CA GLN A 973 16.45 -29.65 -3.55
C GLN A 973 15.01 -29.90 -3.04
N PRO A 974 14.18 -30.64 -3.78
CA PRO A 974 12.84 -30.97 -3.31
C PRO A 974 12.89 -31.98 -2.16
N SER A 975 11.93 -31.87 -1.26
CA SER A 975 11.69 -32.79 -0.13
C SER A 975 10.37 -33.55 -0.35
N PRO A 976 10.40 -34.79 -0.89
CA PRO A 976 9.21 -35.60 -1.11
C PRO A 976 8.70 -36.22 0.21
N VAL A 977 8.03 -35.41 1.01
CA VAL A 977 7.56 -35.73 2.37
C VAL A 977 6.09 -36.16 2.40
N GLY A 978 5.64 -36.69 3.55
CA GLY A 978 4.25 -37.01 3.80
C GLY A 978 3.69 -38.05 2.83
N ASP A 979 2.44 -37.89 2.45
CA ASP A 979 1.76 -38.68 1.43
C ASP A 979 1.77 -38.05 0.02
N LEU A 980 2.51 -36.95 -0.19
CA LEU A 980 2.62 -36.26 -1.47
C LEU A 980 3.13 -37.15 -2.62
N ASP A 981 2.33 -37.37 -3.66
CA ASP A 981 2.74 -38.10 -4.87
C ASP A 981 3.52 -37.22 -5.85
N HIS A 982 3.24 -35.92 -5.86
CA HIS A 982 3.95 -34.95 -6.70
C HIS A 982 3.86 -33.54 -6.12
N ALA A 983 4.84 -32.72 -6.47
CA ALA A 983 4.77 -31.27 -6.30
C ALA A 983 5.57 -30.57 -7.41
N SER A 984 5.20 -29.34 -7.70
CA SER A 984 5.87 -28.47 -8.67
C SER A 984 5.79 -27.02 -8.26
N ALA A 985 6.87 -26.28 -8.50
CA ALA A 985 6.86 -24.82 -8.45
C ALA A 985 7.57 -24.20 -9.65
N THR A 986 7.21 -22.96 -9.92
CA THR A 986 7.81 -22.08 -10.92
C THR A 986 8.08 -20.72 -10.29
N VAL A 987 9.26 -20.17 -10.54
CA VAL A 987 9.64 -18.80 -10.14
C VAL A 987 10.29 -18.13 -11.34
N ASP A 988 9.81 -16.96 -11.74
CA ASP A 988 10.50 -16.14 -12.72
C ASP A 988 11.63 -15.36 -12.04
N SER A 989 12.85 -15.57 -12.55
CA SER A 989 14.04 -14.84 -12.11
C SER A 989 14.43 -13.75 -13.10
N PRO A 990 15.38 -12.86 -12.77
CA PRO A 990 15.92 -11.88 -13.74
C PRO A 990 16.51 -12.50 -15.01
N LEU A 991 16.86 -13.80 -14.96
CA LEU A 991 17.40 -14.55 -16.10
C LEU A 991 16.33 -15.31 -16.89
N GLY A 992 15.10 -15.38 -16.37
CA GLY A 992 14.00 -16.19 -16.91
C GLY A 992 13.52 -17.23 -15.91
N GLN A 993 12.66 -18.11 -16.39
CA GLN A 993 11.93 -19.05 -15.56
C GLN A 993 12.82 -20.17 -14.97
N VAL A 994 12.63 -20.43 -13.68
CA VAL A 994 13.18 -21.58 -12.95
C VAL A 994 12.01 -22.50 -12.56
N THR A 995 12.13 -23.79 -12.87
CA THR A 995 11.10 -24.78 -12.46
C THR A 995 11.72 -25.95 -11.72
N SER A 996 10.95 -26.51 -10.80
CA SER A 996 11.20 -27.80 -10.15
C SER A 996 9.90 -28.56 -10.08
N SER A 997 9.87 -29.77 -10.62
CA SER A 997 8.69 -30.64 -10.60
C SER A 997 9.13 -32.07 -10.34
N TRP A 998 8.63 -32.67 -9.27
CA TRP A 998 8.91 -34.06 -8.96
C TRP A 998 7.63 -34.88 -8.87
N GLN A 999 7.75 -36.16 -9.21
CA GLN A 999 6.71 -37.15 -9.06
C GLN A 999 7.31 -38.44 -8.51
N ARG A 1000 6.73 -38.97 -7.45
CA ARG A 1000 7.11 -40.27 -6.89
C ARG A 1000 6.06 -41.33 -7.18
N SER A 1001 6.54 -42.55 -7.35
CA SER A 1001 5.77 -43.77 -7.47
C SER A 1001 6.43 -44.81 -6.55
N ARG A 1002 5.79 -45.98 -6.36
CA ARG A 1002 6.33 -47.06 -5.51
C ARG A 1002 7.78 -47.47 -5.79
N HIS A 1003 8.29 -47.27 -7.00
CA HIS A 1003 9.61 -47.76 -7.42
C HIS A 1003 10.53 -46.67 -7.98
N GLN A 1004 10.02 -45.47 -8.25
CA GLN A 1004 10.78 -44.44 -8.94
C GLN A 1004 10.31 -43.04 -8.53
N LEU A 1005 11.29 -42.15 -8.33
CA LEU A 1005 11.10 -40.71 -8.27
C LEU A 1005 11.65 -40.08 -9.55
N THR A 1006 10.87 -39.22 -10.19
CA THR A 1006 11.28 -38.42 -11.35
C THR A 1006 11.34 -36.96 -10.94
N LEU A 1007 12.47 -36.27 -11.16
CA LEU A 1007 12.64 -34.83 -10.95
C LEU A 1007 12.93 -34.15 -12.29
N ARG A 1008 12.11 -33.17 -12.64
CA ARG A 1008 12.26 -32.28 -13.80
C ARG A 1008 12.65 -30.89 -13.31
N ALA A 1009 13.61 -30.28 -14.00
CA ALA A 1009 14.06 -28.93 -13.68
C ALA A 1009 14.35 -28.14 -14.95
N THR A 1010 13.89 -26.88 -14.99
CA THR A 1010 14.25 -25.89 -16.01
C THR A 1010 15.18 -24.86 -15.38
N VAL A 1011 16.33 -24.63 -16.01
CA VAL A 1011 17.32 -23.63 -15.60
C VAL A 1011 17.47 -22.58 -16.72
N PRO A 1012 17.29 -21.29 -16.46
CA PRO A 1012 17.31 -20.27 -17.50
C PRO A 1012 18.72 -20.04 -18.08
N VAL A 1013 18.79 -19.50 -19.30
CA VAL A 1013 20.07 -19.16 -19.95
C VAL A 1013 20.84 -18.15 -19.11
N GLY A 1014 22.13 -18.41 -18.89
CA GLY A 1014 22.99 -17.59 -18.03
C GLY A 1014 23.08 -18.07 -16.58
N ALA A 1015 22.11 -18.86 -16.10
CA ALA A 1015 22.15 -19.47 -14.78
C ALA A 1015 22.86 -20.84 -14.78
N THR A 1016 23.21 -21.28 -13.57
CA THR A 1016 23.62 -22.66 -13.26
C THR A 1016 22.77 -23.21 -12.13
N ALA A 1017 22.70 -24.53 -11.98
CA ALA A 1017 22.01 -25.11 -10.85
C ALA A 1017 22.77 -26.27 -10.20
N GLU A 1018 22.65 -26.37 -8.88
CA GLU A 1018 22.95 -27.57 -8.10
C GLU A 1018 21.64 -28.34 -7.89
N ILE A 1019 21.51 -29.51 -8.52
CA ILE A 1019 20.33 -30.37 -8.45
C ILE A 1019 20.59 -31.48 -7.43
N HIS A 1020 19.78 -31.53 -6.40
CA HIS A 1020 19.80 -32.55 -5.35
C HIS A 1020 18.69 -33.55 -5.63
N VAL A 1021 19.05 -34.73 -6.13
CA VAL A 1021 18.08 -35.80 -6.42
C VAL A 1021 17.96 -36.71 -5.20
N PRO A 1022 16.76 -36.88 -4.60
CA PRO A 1022 16.56 -37.77 -3.45
C PRO A 1022 17.02 -39.20 -3.75
N ALA A 1023 18.16 -39.61 -3.19
CA ALA A 1023 18.74 -40.94 -3.33
C ALA A 1023 20.01 -41.08 -2.47
N ARG A 1024 20.23 -42.26 -1.88
CA ARG A 1024 21.41 -42.51 -1.01
C ARG A 1024 22.69 -42.88 -1.78
N ARG A 1025 22.58 -43.29 -3.04
CA ARG A 1025 23.73 -43.78 -3.84
C ARG A 1025 23.63 -43.30 -5.27
N ARG A 1026 24.77 -42.94 -5.85
CA ARG A 1026 24.89 -42.54 -7.27
C ARG A 1026 24.33 -43.58 -8.25
N SER A 1027 24.47 -44.87 -7.93
CA SER A 1027 23.97 -45.98 -8.75
C SER A 1027 22.45 -46.06 -8.84
N ASP A 1028 21.74 -45.36 -7.94
CA ASP A 1028 20.28 -45.36 -7.89
C ASP A 1028 19.68 -44.22 -8.71
N VAL A 1029 20.51 -43.33 -9.30
CA VAL A 1029 20.07 -42.18 -10.11
C VAL A 1029 20.51 -42.29 -11.57
N THR A 1030 19.53 -42.27 -12.47
CA THR A 1030 19.71 -42.03 -13.91
C THR A 1030 19.67 -40.52 -14.15
N ALA A 1031 20.81 -39.96 -14.55
CA ALA A 1031 20.97 -38.53 -14.83
C ALA A 1031 21.01 -38.27 -16.35
N PRO A 1032 20.49 -37.12 -16.81
CA PRO A 1032 20.48 -36.77 -18.23
C PRO A 1032 21.88 -36.33 -18.70
N ARG A 1033 22.08 -36.27 -20.03
CA ARG A 1033 23.30 -35.66 -20.61
C ARG A 1033 23.42 -34.18 -20.21
N GLY A 1034 24.64 -33.76 -19.88
CA GLY A 1034 24.95 -32.38 -19.46
C GLY A 1034 24.85 -32.14 -17.95
N ALA A 1035 24.51 -33.17 -17.15
CA ALA A 1035 24.59 -33.12 -15.69
C ALA A 1035 25.89 -33.75 -15.18
N SER A 1036 26.65 -33.00 -14.39
CA SER A 1036 27.93 -33.43 -13.81
C SER A 1036 27.73 -33.87 -12.37
N TYR A 1037 28.16 -35.07 -12.00
CA TYR A 1037 28.01 -35.57 -10.63
C TYR A 1037 28.92 -34.81 -9.65
N ALA A 1038 28.36 -34.34 -8.54
CA ALA A 1038 29.01 -33.48 -7.55
C ALA A 1038 29.12 -34.10 -6.14
N GLY A 1039 28.59 -35.31 -5.93
CA GLY A 1039 28.71 -36.04 -4.66
C GLY A 1039 27.39 -36.59 -4.14
N VAL A 1040 27.43 -37.17 -2.94
CA VAL A 1040 26.26 -37.52 -2.14
C VAL A 1040 26.32 -36.72 -0.85
N ARG A 1041 25.24 -36.05 -0.47
CA ARG A 1041 25.11 -35.21 0.74
C ARG A 1041 23.71 -35.39 1.28
N ASP A 1042 23.57 -35.64 2.59
CA ASP A 1042 22.30 -35.56 3.32
C ASP A 1042 21.12 -36.33 2.69
N GLY A 1043 21.39 -37.51 2.12
CA GLY A 1043 20.37 -38.33 1.47
C GLY A 1043 20.07 -38.00 0.00
N TYR A 1044 20.85 -37.10 -0.61
CA TYR A 1044 20.73 -36.68 -2.00
C TYR A 1044 21.97 -37.04 -2.82
N VAL A 1045 21.76 -37.37 -4.10
CA VAL A 1045 22.80 -37.41 -5.13
C VAL A 1045 22.81 -36.07 -5.84
N VAL A 1046 23.93 -35.37 -5.77
CA VAL A 1046 24.06 -33.97 -6.21
C VAL A 1046 24.65 -33.90 -7.62
N TYR A 1047 24.10 -33.02 -8.46
CA TYR A 1047 24.59 -32.73 -9.80
C TYR A 1047 24.72 -31.22 -10.05
N GLU A 1048 25.73 -30.84 -10.82
CA GLU A 1048 25.83 -29.50 -11.40
C GLU A 1048 25.34 -29.50 -12.85
N VAL A 1049 24.51 -28.52 -13.19
CA VAL A 1049 23.98 -28.31 -14.54
C VAL A 1049 24.11 -26.85 -14.96
N GLY A 1050 24.17 -26.62 -16.28
CA GLY A 1050 23.96 -25.29 -16.86
C GLY A 1050 22.48 -25.06 -17.17
N SER A 1051 22.20 -24.15 -18.09
CA SER A 1051 20.84 -23.86 -18.56
C SER A 1051 20.20 -25.01 -19.35
N GLY A 1052 18.86 -25.02 -19.42
CA GLY A 1052 18.05 -25.95 -20.17
C GLY A 1052 17.17 -26.84 -19.29
N ASP A 1053 16.49 -27.80 -19.94
CA ASP A 1053 15.58 -28.73 -19.26
C ASP A 1053 16.27 -30.06 -18.95
N TYR A 1054 16.13 -30.50 -17.70
CA TYR A 1054 16.75 -31.71 -17.15
C TYR A 1054 15.70 -32.64 -16.56
N GLU A 1055 15.86 -33.95 -16.76
CA GLU A 1055 15.04 -34.99 -16.14
C GLU A 1055 15.94 -36.03 -15.49
N PHE A 1056 15.80 -36.18 -14.17
CA PHE A 1056 16.48 -37.18 -13.35
C PHE A 1056 15.49 -38.24 -12.91
N ARG A 1057 15.93 -39.51 -12.85
CA ARG A 1057 15.13 -40.61 -12.31
C ARG A 1057 15.91 -41.33 -11.24
N ALA A 1058 15.39 -41.35 -10.02
CA ALA A 1058 15.93 -42.12 -8.91
C ALA A 1058 15.07 -43.35 -8.65
N LYS A 1059 15.67 -44.44 -8.17
CA LYS A 1059 14.88 -45.48 -7.50
C LYS A 1059 14.24 -44.86 -6.27
N ALA A 1060 12.96 -45.14 -6.05
CA ALA A 1060 12.34 -44.73 -4.79
C ALA A 1060 13.15 -45.33 -3.63
N PRO A 1061 13.36 -44.59 -2.52
CA PRO A 1061 13.83 -45.21 -1.29
C PRO A 1061 12.91 -46.39 -0.96
N ASP A 1062 13.45 -47.53 -0.53
CA ASP A 1062 12.64 -48.69 -0.15
C ASP A 1062 11.58 -48.21 0.86
N ASP A 1063 10.29 -48.29 0.47
CA ASP A 1063 9.14 -47.90 1.29
C ASP A 1063 9.16 -48.78 2.56
N PRO A 1064 9.32 -48.21 3.77
CA PRO A 1064 9.26 -48.99 5.00
C PRO A 1064 7.82 -49.28 5.45
N ARG A 1065 6.79 -48.87 4.70
CA ARG A 1065 5.39 -49.23 4.98
C ARG A 1065 5.08 -50.72 4.82
#